data_AF-A0A0K0GP69-F1
#
_entry.id   AF-A0A0K0GP69-F1
#
_cell.length_a   1.000
_cell.length_b   1.000
_cell.length_c   1.000
_cell.angle_alpha   90.00
_cell.angle_beta   90.00
_cell.angle_gamma   90.00
#
_symmetry.space_group_name_H-M   'P 1'
#
loop_
_entity.id
_entity.type
_entity.pdbx_description
1 polymer ?
#
loop_
_entity_poly.entity_id
_entity_poly.type
_entity_poly.pdbx_seq_one_letter_code
_entity_poly.pdbx_strand_id
1 'polypeptide(L)'
;MDPIRSRTPSPARELLPGPQPDRVQPTADRGGAPPAGGPLDGLPARRTMSRTRLPSPPAPSPAFSAGSFSDLLRQFDPSLLDTSLLDSMPAVGTPHTAAAPAECDEVQSGLRAADDPPPTVRVAVTAARPPRAKPAPRRRAAQPSDASPAAQVDLRTLGYSQQQQEKMKPKVRSTVAQHHEALVGHGFTHAHIVALSQHPAALGTVAVTYQDIIRALPEATHEDIVGVGKQWSGARTLEALLTEAGELRGPPLQLDTGQLLKIAKRGGVTAVEAVHAWRNALTGAPLNLTPDQVVAIASNIGGKQALETVQRLLPVLCQDHGLTPDQVVAIASNNGGKQALETVQRLLPVLCQAHGLTPDQVVAIASNIGGKQALETVQRLLPVLCQDHGLTPDQVVAIASHGGGKQALETVQRLLPVLCQDHGLTPDQVVAIASHGGGKQALETVQRLLPVLCQDHGLTPDQVVAIANNVGGKQALATVQRLLPVLCQDHGLTPDQVVAIASHGGGKQALETVQRLLPVLCQDHGLTPDQVVAIASHDGGKQALETVQRLLPVLCQDHGLTPDQVVAIASHGGGKQALETVQRLLPVLCQDHGLTPDQVVAIASHDGGKQALETVQRLLPVLCQDHGLTLDQVVAIASHDGGKKALETVQRLLPVLCQDHGLTPDQVVAIASHDGGKQALETVQRLLPVLCQDHGLTPDQVVAIASNGGGKQALESIVAQLSRPDPALAALTNDHLVALACLGGRPALDAVKKGLPHAPELIRRVNSRIGERTSHRVADYAQVVRVLEFFQCHSHPAYAFDEAMTQFGMSRHGLVQLFRRVGVTEFEARCGTLPPASQRWDRILQASGMKRAKPSPTSAQTPDQASLHAFADSLERDLDAPSPMHEGDQTRASSRKRSRSDRAVTGPSAQQSFEVRVPEQRDALHLPLSWRVKRPRTRIGGGLPDPGTPIAADLAASSTVMWEQDAAPFAGAADDFPAFNEEELAWLMELLPQSGSVGGTI
;
A
#
# COMPACT_ATOMS: atom_id res chain seq x y z
N MET A 1 24.41 -7.84 51.24
CA MET A 1 23.80 -8.85 52.13
C MET A 1 23.30 -9.98 51.27
N ASP A 2 23.60 -11.21 51.64
CA ASP A 2 23.62 -12.37 50.74
C ASP A 2 22.26 -13.04 50.47
N PRO A 3 22.13 -13.84 49.38
CA PRO A 3 20.85 -14.12 48.75
C PRO A 3 20.27 -15.51 49.05
N ILE A 4 19.01 -15.70 48.67
CA ILE A 4 18.37 -17.02 48.55
C ILE A 4 18.61 -17.56 47.13
N ARG A 5 19.14 -18.80 47.03
CA ARG A 5 19.50 -19.46 45.78
C ARG A 5 18.29 -20.07 45.06
N SER A 6 18.21 -19.90 43.74
CA SER A 6 17.57 -20.86 42.83
C SER A 6 18.64 -21.77 42.18
N ARG A 7 18.27 -22.99 41.76
CA ARG A 7 19.21 -24.04 41.30
C ARG A 7 19.28 -24.16 39.78
N THR A 8 20.47 -24.47 39.28
CA THR A 8 20.72 -25.01 37.92
C THR A 8 20.30 -26.48 37.78
N PRO A 9 19.96 -26.96 36.56
CA PRO A 9 19.61 -28.37 36.27
C PRO A 9 20.75 -29.19 35.66
N SER A 10 20.82 -30.51 35.94
CA SER A 10 21.59 -31.60 35.26
C SER A 10 21.47 -32.93 36.06
N PRO A 11 21.86 -34.13 35.56
CA PRO A 11 21.36 -34.81 34.35
C PRO A 11 21.10 -36.35 34.49
N ALA A 12 20.39 -36.94 33.49
CA ALA A 12 20.40 -38.32 32.96
C ALA A 12 20.65 -39.62 33.80
N ARG A 13 19.79 -40.65 33.63
CA ARG A 13 20.17 -42.04 33.26
C ARG A 13 19.01 -42.98 32.84
N GLU A 14 19.34 -44.16 32.28
CA GLU A 14 18.45 -45.16 31.62
C GLU A 14 18.20 -46.44 32.46
N LEU A 15 17.13 -47.22 32.15
CA LEU A 15 17.18 -48.64 31.67
C LEU A 15 15.79 -49.34 31.53
N LEU A 16 15.79 -50.53 30.91
CA LEU A 16 14.64 -51.35 30.37
C LEU A 16 14.26 -52.56 31.29
N PRO A 17 13.50 -53.64 30.92
CA PRO A 17 12.53 -53.92 29.81
C PRO A 17 11.21 -54.69 30.16
N GLY A 18 10.25 -54.75 29.21
CA GLY A 18 9.36 -55.93 28.95
C GLY A 18 8.08 -56.14 29.79
N PRO A 19 7.17 -57.10 29.44
CA PRO A 19 7.25 -58.15 28.40
C PRO A 19 6.10 -58.16 27.33
N GLN A 20 6.11 -59.16 26.43
CA GLN A 20 5.11 -59.45 25.37
C GLN A 20 4.43 -60.83 25.61
N PRO A 21 3.25 -61.17 25.02
CA PRO A 21 3.16 -61.94 23.75
C PRO A 21 1.83 -61.67 22.95
N ASP A 22 1.45 -62.29 21.82
CA ASP A 22 2.20 -62.97 20.74
C ASP A 22 1.58 -62.73 19.34
N ARG A 23 2.45 -62.91 18.36
CA ARG A 23 2.42 -62.92 16.88
C ARG A 23 1.40 -63.85 16.17
N VAL A 24 0.76 -63.39 15.08
CA VAL A 24 0.63 -64.12 13.77
C VAL A 24 0.46 -63.13 12.58
N GLN A 25 1.23 -63.39 11.50
CA GLN A 25 1.03 -63.03 10.07
C GLN A 25 1.61 -64.23 9.26
N PRO A 26 1.38 -64.42 7.92
CA PRO A 26 1.16 -63.42 6.85
C PRO A 26 0.16 -63.83 5.73
N THR A 27 0.05 -63.07 4.63
CA THR A 27 0.43 -63.48 3.24
C THR A 27 0.19 -62.35 2.20
N ALA A 28 0.86 -62.44 1.04
CA ALA A 28 0.69 -61.56 -0.15
C ALA A 28 -0.58 -61.98 -0.98
N ASP A 29 -0.96 -61.45 -2.15
CA ASP A 29 -0.22 -60.87 -3.30
C ASP A 29 -1.20 -60.17 -4.29
N ARG A 30 -0.71 -59.27 -5.16
CA ARG A 30 -1.36 -58.64 -6.37
C ARG A 30 -2.77 -57.99 -6.21
N GLY A 31 -3.15 -56.93 -6.94
CA GLY A 31 -2.46 -56.14 -7.97
C GLY A 31 -3.42 -55.73 -9.11
N GLY A 32 -3.41 -54.47 -9.54
CA GLY A 32 -4.09 -54.02 -10.77
C GLY A 32 -5.09 -52.85 -10.64
N ALA A 33 -4.83 -51.78 -11.40
CA ALA A 33 -5.79 -50.83 -11.97
C ALA A 33 -5.71 -50.97 -13.52
N PRO A 34 -6.43 -50.24 -14.39
CA PRO A 34 -7.41 -49.14 -14.24
C PRO A 34 -8.73 -49.51 -15.03
N PRO A 35 -9.50 -48.64 -15.77
CA PRO A 35 -9.60 -47.17 -15.86
C PRO A 35 -11.02 -46.54 -15.90
N ALA A 36 -11.03 -45.20 -15.73
CA ALA A 36 -11.89 -44.13 -16.30
C ALA A 36 -13.34 -44.40 -16.82
N GLY A 37 -14.28 -43.56 -16.35
CA GLY A 37 -15.57 -43.27 -17.02
C GLY A 37 -16.57 -42.48 -16.17
N GLY A 38 -17.16 -41.40 -16.71
CA GLY A 38 -18.36 -40.73 -16.16
C GLY A 38 -19.59 -40.96 -17.06
N PRO A 39 -20.70 -40.18 -16.96
CA PRO A 39 -20.94 -39.01 -16.10
C PRO A 39 -22.34 -38.94 -15.39
N LEU A 40 -22.47 -38.00 -14.43
CA LEU A 40 -23.69 -37.31 -13.95
C LEU A 40 -24.87 -38.07 -13.30
N ASP A 41 -25.66 -37.29 -12.55
CA ASP A 41 -26.96 -37.51 -11.87
C ASP A 41 -27.08 -38.60 -10.77
N GLY A 42 -27.69 -38.21 -9.63
CA GLY A 42 -28.00 -39.13 -8.53
C GLY A 42 -28.23 -38.51 -7.15
N LEU A 43 -29.33 -37.77 -6.95
CA LEU A 43 -29.80 -37.41 -5.59
C LEU A 43 -30.45 -38.63 -4.89
N PRO A 44 -30.11 -38.95 -3.63
CA PRO A 44 -30.96 -39.75 -2.76
C PRO A 44 -31.81 -38.88 -1.83
N ALA A 45 -33.12 -39.09 -1.84
CA ALA A 45 -34.06 -38.44 -0.92
C ALA A 45 -34.23 -39.23 0.41
N ARG A 46 -34.79 -38.54 1.40
CA ARG A 46 -35.24 -39.02 2.73
C ARG A 46 -35.56 -40.52 2.84
N ARG A 47 -35.12 -41.12 3.95
CA ARG A 47 -35.93 -42.14 4.65
C ARG A 47 -36.37 -41.61 6.03
N THR A 48 -37.59 -41.99 6.41
CA THR A 48 -38.28 -41.60 7.65
C THR A 48 -38.49 -42.82 8.54
N MET A 49 -38.24 -42.71 9.84
CA MET A 49 -38.88 -43.40 10.99
C MET A 49 -38.22 -42.88 12.29
N SER A 50 -38.83 -42.85 13.49
CA SER A 50 -40.25 -42.85 13.86
C SER A 50 -40.39 -42.29 15.30
N ARG A 51 -41.60 -41.83 15.68
CA ARG A 51 -41.89 -41.15 16.96
C ARG A 51 -41.42 -41.89 18.23
N THR A 52 -40.94 -41.13 19.23
CA THR A 52 -41.17 -41.40 20.67
C THR A 52 -41.50 -40.06 21.37
N ARG A 53 -42.03 -40.09 22.60
CA ARG A 53 -42.80 -39.00 23.27
C ARG A 53 -42.07 -37.65 23.43
N LEU A 54 -42.86 -36.57 23.39
CA LEU A 54 -42.53 -35.25 23.97
C LEU A 54 -42.77 -35.23 25.50
N PRO A 55 -42.05 -34.36 26.24
CA PRO A 55 -42.57 -33.67 27.42
C PRO A 55 -43.28 -32.35 27.03
N SER A 56 -44.19 -31.87 27.89
CA SER A 56 -45.04 -30.69 27.63
C SER A 56 -44.34 -29.34 27.91
N PRO A 57 -44.74 -28.24 27.25
CA PRO A 57 -44.32 -26.89 27.62
C PRO A 57 -45.10 -26.35 28.84
N PRO A 58 -44.54 -25.42 29.63
CA PRO A 58 -45.28 -24.65 30.62
C PRO A 58 -46.24 -23.64 29.97
N ALA A 59 -47.29 -23.26 30.68
CA ALA A 59 -48.38 -22.40 30.18
C ALA A 59 -48.09 -20.88 30.29
N PRO A 60 -48.74 -20.03 29.47
CA PRO A 60 -48.55 -18.56 29.47
C PRO A 60 -49.57 -17.83 30.37
N SER A 61 -49.46 -16.49 30.38
CA SER A 61 -50.45 -15.50 30.86
C SER A 61 -50.51 -15.26 32.38
N PRO A 62 -50.98 -14.09 32.88
CA PRO A 62 -51.75 -13.05 32.18
C PRO A 62 -51.09 -11.66 32.09
N ALA A 63 -51.79 -10.74 31.43
CA ALA A 63 -51.45 -9.32 31.31
C ALA A 63 -52.58 -8.41 31.81
N PHE A 64 -52.18 -7.24 32.28
CA PHE A 64 -52.95 -6.01 32.55
C PHE A 64 -51.91 -4.88 32.49
N SER A 65 -52.18 -3.59 32.29
CA SER A 65 -53.22 -2.77 31.64
C SER A 65 -52.76 -1.32 31.89
N ALA A 66 -53.25 -0.32 31.14
CA ALA A 66 -52.77 1.06 31.31
C ALA A 66 -53.30 1.74 32.58
N GLY A 67 -52.53 2.70 33.12
CA GLY A 67 -52.92 3.57 34.24
C GLY A 67 -52.04 4.82 34.31
N SER A 68 -52.67 5.99 34.40
CA SER A 68 -52.02 7.31 34.57
C SER A 68 -51.60 7.55 36.02
N PHE A 69 -50.58 8.38 36.28
CA PHE A 69 -50.76 9.66 37.01
C PHE A 69 -49.46 10.51 37.06
N SER A 70 -49.64 11.83 37.20
CA SER A 70 -48.59 12.82 37.45
C SER A 70 -48.37 13.10 38.95
N ASP A 71 -47.29 13.84 39.25
CA ASP A 71 -47.07 14.62 40.49
C ASP A 71 -46.82 13.84 41.81
N LEU A 72 -46.00 14.29 42.78
CA LEU A 72 -45.14 15.49 42.91
C LEU A 72 -44.03 15.27 43.99
N LEU A 73 -43.20 16.31 44.22
CA LEU A 73 -42.34 16.60 45.42
C LEU A 73 -40.79 16.50 45.34
N ARG A 74 -40.20 17.35 44.47
CA ARG A 74 -39.34 18.51 44.85
C ARG A 74 -38.48 18.48 46.14
N GLN A 75 -37.16 18.68 45.98
CA GLN A 75 -36.34 19.68 46.73
C GLN A 75 -35.09 20.05 45.89
N PHE A 76 -35.01 21.29 45.39
CA PHE A 76 -34.10 22.40 45.83
C PHE A 76 -32.59 22.09 45.62
N ASP A 77 -31.89 22.63 44.60
CA ASP A 77 -31.54 24.04 44.25
C ASP A 77 -30.29 24.55 44.99
N PRO A 78 -29.31 25.16 44.29
CA PRO A 78 -29.17 26.60 44.45
C PRO A 78 -28.85 27.38 43.15
N SER A 79 -29.18 28.67 43.19
CA SER A 79 -28.96 29.65 42.12
C SER A 79 -28.04 30.81 42.56
N LEU A 80 -27.21 31.32 41.64
CA LEU A 80 -26.58 32.66 41.63
C LEU A 80 -26.34 33.03 40.14
N LEU A 81 -27.06 34.00 39.56
CA LEU A 81 -26.73 35.45 39.47
C LEU A 81 -25.52 35.78 38.57
N ASP A 82 -25.57 36.76 37.64
CA ASP A 82 -26.71 37.48 37.03
C ASP A 82 -26.26 38.35 35.82
N THR A 83 -27.21 38.90 35.04
CA THR A 83 -27.11 40.08 34.12
C THR A 83 -26.12 40.01 32.92
N SER A 84 -26.38 40.60 31.74
CA SER A 84 -27.55 41.27 31.11
C SER A 84 -27.27 41.37 29.57
N LEU A 85 -27.98 42.04 28.65
CA LEU A 85 -28.97 43.14 28.68
C LEU A 85 -29.87 43.13 27.40
N LEU A 86 -30.69 44.17 27.27
CA LEU A 86 -31.63 44.61 26.21
C LEU A 86 -30.91 45.08 24.90
N ASP A 87 -31.54 45.51 23.79
CA ASP A 87 -32.94 45.75 23.37
C ASP A 87 -32.98 45.71 21.80
N SER A 88 -34.04 45.37 21.07
CA SER A 88 -35.21 46.24 20.80
C SER A 88 -36.26 45.53 19.91
N MET A 89 -37.54 45.92 20.03
CA MET A 89 -38.58 45.79 18.99
C MET A 89 -39.08 47.19 18.59
N PRO A 90 -39.82 47.34 17.48
CA PRO A 90 -41.27 47.56 17.64
C PRO A 90 -42.15 46.90 16.55
N ALA A 91 -43.47 46.90 16.76
CA ALA A 91 -44.46 46.29 15.86
C ALA A 91 -45.76 47.12 15.75
N VAL A 92 -46.40 47.09 14.58
CA VAL A 92 -47.80 47.49 14.25
C VAL A 92 -48.19 46.72 12.97
N GLY A 93 -49.41 46.21 12.71
CA GLY A 93 -50.64 46.11 13.52
C GLY A 93 -51.77 45.39 12.74
N THR A 94 -52.78 44.89 13.46
CA THR A 94 -53.99 44.17 12.99
C THR A 94 -55.15 45.13 12.57
N PRO A 95 -56.35 44.75 12.04
CA PRO A 95 -57.05 43.45 12.22
C PRO A 95 -58.05 42.91 11.12
N HIS A 96 -58.60 41.71 11.40
CA HIS A 96 -59.87 41.09 10.92
C HIS A 96 -60.02 40.75 9.41
N THR A 97 -60.65 39.63 9.01
CA THR A 97 -61.98 39.11 9.41
C THR A 97 -62.08 37.56 9.38
N ALA A 98 -63.18 37.01 9.94
CA ALA A 98 -63.54 35.59 10.13
C ALA A 98 -63.66 34.74 8.83
N ALA A 99 -63.81 33.39 8.84
CA ALA A 99 -64.27 32.49 9.92
C ALA A 99 -63.60 31.09 9.94
N ALA A 100 -64.00 30.23 10.90
CA ALA A 100 -63.31 28.98 11.28
C ALA A 100 -64.31 27.78 11.54
N PRO A 101 -64.05 26.71 12.34
CA PRO A 101 -64.10 25.33 11.82
C PRO A 101 -64.92 24.29 12.64
N ALA A 102 -64.90 23.02 12.21
CA ALA A 102 -65.11 21.76 12.97
C ALA A 102 -64.47 20.61 12.14
N GLU A 103 -63.77 19.58 12.65
CA GLU A 103 -63.99 18.64 13.77
C GLU A 103 -65.10 17.60 13.56
N CYS A 104 -64.72 16.31 13.40
CA CYS A 104 -65.05 15.21 14.32
C CYS A 104 -64.53 13.84 13.81
N ASP A 105 -64.54 12.84 14.69
CA ASP A 105 -64.06 11.47 14.49
C ASP A 105 -65.22 10.44 14.64
N GLU A 106 -64.90 9.14 14.64
CA GLU A 106 -65.67 7.98 15.12
C GLU A 106 -66.80 7.33 14.27
N VAL A 107 -66.46 6.15 13.72
CA VAL A 107 -67.04 4.80 14.06
C VAL A 107 -68.50 4.40 13.68
N GLN A 108 -68.58 3.22 13.02
CA GLN A 108 -69.67 2.19 12.97
C GLN A 108 -70.84 2.20 11.95
N SER A 109 -70.95 1.03 11.29
CA SER A 109 -72.17 0.21 11.05
C SER A 109 -73.27 0.61 10.04
N GLY A 110 -73.60 -0.33 9.14
CA GLY A 110 -74.96 -0.90 9.10
C GLY A 110 -75.83 -0.84 7.82
N LEU A 111 -75.72 -1.88 6.97
CA LEU A 111 -76.82 -2.65 6.35
C LEU A 111 -77.98 -2.01 5.52
N ARG A 112 -78.21 -2.61 4.34
CA ARG A 112 -79.48 -2.80 3.58
C ARG A 112 -80.12 -1.58 2.87
N ALA A 113 -80.97 -1.75 1.84
CA ALA A 113 -81.13 -2.83 0.82
C ALA A 113 -82.12 -2.37 -0.27
N ALA A 114 -82.12 -3.01 -1.44
CA ALA A 114 -83.20 -2.96 -2.42
C ALA A 114 -83.28 -4.28 -3.24
N ASP A 115 -84.18 -5.15 -2.79
CA ASP A 115 -84.90 -6.27 -3.45
C ASP A 115 -84.22 -7.30 -4.41
N ASP A 116 -84.86 -8.47 -4.44
CA ASP A 116 -84.52 -9.78 -5.03
C ASP A 116 -85.79 -10.25 -5.83
N PRO A 117 -85.97 -11.47 -6.42
CA PRO A 117 -85.17 -12.70 -6.40
C PRO A 117 -85.07 -13.39 -7.82
N PRO A 118 -85.03 -14.74 -8.00
CA PRO A 118 -83.78 -15.47 -8.24
C PRO A 118 -83.85 -16.39 -9.52
N PRO A 119 -82.92 -17.34 -9.77
CA PRO A 119 -82.94 -18.64 -9.06
C PRO A 119 -81.55 -19.27 -8.73
N THR A 120 -81.60 -20.36 -7.98
CA THR A 120 -80.51 -21.01 -7.22
C THR A 120 -79.47 -21.82 -8.02
N VAL A 121 -78.24 -21.79 -7.46
CA VAL A 121 -77.17 -22.82 -7.49
C VAL A 121 -77.65 -24.27 -7.63
N ARG A 122 -76.87 -25.11 -8.33
CA ARG A 122 -76.74 -26.56 -8.03
C ARG A 122 -75.29 -27.06 -8.06
N VAL A 123 -75.05 -28.13 -7.29
CA VAL A 123 -73.77 -28.81 -7.06
C VAL A 123 -73.99 -30.32 -7.22
N ALA A 124 -72.90 -31.08 -7.41
CA ALA A 124 -72.74 -32.52 -7.18
C ALA A 124 -73.05 -33.54 -8.33
N VAL A 125 -71.98 -34.28 -8.68
CA VAL A 125 -71.88 -35.76 -8.64
C VAL A 125 -72.48 -36.63 -9.78
N THR A 126 -71.55 -37.19 -10.58
CA THR A 126 -71.49 -38.50 -11.28
C THR A 126 -72.73 -39.15 -11.93
N ALA A 127 -72.57 -39.65 -13.17
CA ALA A 127 -72.56 -41.10 -13.45
C ALA A 127 -72.19 -41.46 -14.92
N ALA A 128 -71.73 -42.71 -15.10
CA ALA A 128 -71.77 -43.55 -16.31
C ALA A 128 -71.00 -43.16 -17.60
N ARG A 129 -70.72 -44.18 -18.42
CA ARG A 129 -69.90 -44.13 -19.65
C ARG A 129 -70.19 -45.35 -20.56
N PRO A 130 -70.32 -45.17 -21.88
CA PRO A 130 -70.16 -46.23 -22.89
C PRO A 130 -68.88 -45.98 -23.77
N PRO A 131 -68.49 -46.85 -24.73
CA PRO A 131 -67.39 -47.79 -24.45
C PRO A 131 -66.11 -47.60 -25.33
N ARG A 132 -65.14 -48.51 -25.19
CA ARG A 132 -63.85 -48.55 -25.93
C ARG A 132 -63.90 -49.51 -27.13
N ALA A 133 -63.14 -49.18 -28.17
CA ALA A 133 -62.49 -50.14 -29.09
C ALA A 133 -61.07 -49.65 -29.47
N LYS A 134 -60.22 -50.52 -30.05
CA LYS A 134 -58.83 -50.24 -30.49
C LYS A 134 -58.57 -50.88 -31.90
N PRO A 135 -57.33 -51.07 -32.42
CA PRO A 135 -56.60 -50.05 -33.18
C PRO A 135 -55.92 -50.56 -34.49
N ALA A 136 -55.16 -49.67 -35.15
CA ALA A 136 -54.06 -49.95 -36.10
C ALA A 136 -54.47 -50.46 -37.52
N PRO A 137 -53.58 -50.38 -38.55
CA PRO A 137 -52.21 -49.88 -38.57
C PRO A 137 -51.99 -48.55 -39.33
N ARG A 138 -50.80 -47.94 -39.16
CA ARG A 138 -50.38 -46.73 -39.90
C ARG A 138 -49.64 -47.09 -41.20
N ARG A 139 -50.07 -46.53 -42.33
CA ARG A 139 -49.20 -46.20 -43.49
C ARG A 139 -49.53 -44.80 -44.02
N ARG A 140 -48.59 -44.23 -44.78
CA ARG A 140 -48.47 -42.80 -45.13
C ARG A 140 -49.71 -42.22 -45.84
N ALA A 141 -50.14 -41.03 -45.41
CA ALA A 141 -50.75 -40.00 -46.23
C ALA A 141 -50.52 -38.60 -45.61
N ALA A 142 -50.45 -37.57 -46.45
CA ALA A 142 -50.58 -36.12 -46.24
C ALA A 142 -50.13 -35.44 -44.92
N GLN A 143 -49.44 -34.29 -45.07
CA GLN A 143 -49.42 -33.24 -44.06
C GLN A 143 -50.80 -32.55 -43.99
N PRO A 144 -51.24 -32.11 -42.80
CA PRO A 144 -51.99 -30.87 -42.64
C PRO A 144 -51.00 -29.74 -42.32
N SER A 145 -50.87 -28.77 -43.20
CA SER A 145 -50.15 -27.53 -42.91
C SER A 145 -51.06 -26.59 -42.13
N ASP A 146 -50.93 -26.55 -40.80
CA ASP A 146 -51.42 -25.43 -40.00
C ASP A 146 -50.64 -25.30 -38.68
N ALA A 147 -49.45 -24.70 -38.79
CA ALA A 147 -48.60 -24.31 -37.68
C ALA A 147 -47.67 -23.18 -38.13
N SER A 148 -48.21 -21.96 -38.23
CA SER A 148 -47.47 -20.78 -38.68
C SER A 148 -46.18 -20.58 -37.87
N PRO A 149 -44.98 -20.73 -38.47
CA PRO A 149 -43.74 -20.51 -37.75
C PRO A 149 -43.60 -19.01 -37.50
N ALA A 150 -43.53 -18.62 -36.23
CA ALA A 150 -43.18 -17.25 -35.87
C ALA A 150 -41.80 -16.92 -36.49
N ALA A 151 -41.78 -16.00 -37.45
CA ALA A 151 -40.62 -15.73 -38.29
C ALA A 151 -39.40 -15.38 -37.42
N GLN A 152 -38.41 -16.27 -37.40
CA GLN A 152 -37.16 -16.03 -36.68
C GLN A 152 -36.34 -15.05 -37.48
N VAL A 153 -36.35 -13.78 -37.06
CA VAL A 153 -35.52 -12.73 -37.63
C VAL A 153 -34.04 -13.10 -37.42
N ASP A 154 -33.36 -13.48 -38.51
CA ASP A 154 -31.91 -13.63 -38.54
C ASP A 154 -31.29 -12.23 -38.65
N LEU A 155 -30.49 -11.85 -37.66
CA LEU A 155 -29.85 -10.53 -37.60
C LEU A 155 -28.53 -10.47 -38.39
N ARG A 156 -28.14 -11.53 -39.13
CA ARG A 156 -26.95 -11.51 -40.01
C ARG A 156 -27.06 -10.44 -41.09
N THR A 157 -28.26 -10.16 -41.59
CA THR A 157 -28.54 -9.08 -42.55
C THR A 157 -28.28 -7.69 -41.99
N LEU A 158 -28.29 -7.55 -40.65
CA LEU A 158 -27.98 -6.32 -39.90
C LEU A 158 -26.56 -6.37 -39.30
N GLY A 159 -25.69 -7.26 -39.80
CA GLY A 159 -24.28 -7.37 -39.40
C GLY A 159 -24.00 -8.11 -38.08
N TYR A 160 -25.02 -8.66 -37.40
CA TYR A 160 -24.80 -9.37 -36.13
C TYR A 160 -24.19 -10.76 -36.34
N SER A 161 -23.06 -11.01 -35.67
CA SER A 161 -22.40 -12.31 -35.69
C SER A 161 -23.25 -13.38 -35.01
N GLN A 162 -23.02 -14.65 -35.37
CA GLN A 162 -23.75 -15.76 -34.76
C GLN A 162 -23.59 -15.80 -33.23
N GLN A 163 -22.38 -15.54 -32.71
CA GLN A 163 -22.13 -15.49 -31.27
C GLN A 163 -22.85 -14.32 -30.56
N GLN A 164 -23.11 -13.21 -31.26
CA GLN A 164 -23.96 -12.12 -30.76
C GLN A 164 -25.44 -12.57 -30.71
N GLN A 165 -25.93 -13.22 -31.77
CA GLN A 165 -27.31 -13.70 -31.83
C GLN A 165 -27.61 -14.83 -30.83
N GLU A 166 -26.64 -15.71 -30.53
CA GLU A 166 -26.77 -16.78 -29.54
C GLU A 166 -26.88 -16.24 -28.11
N LYS A 167 -26.29 -15.06 -27.82
CA LYS A 167 -26.48 -14.33 -26.56
C LYS A 167 -27.90 -13.71 -26.43
N MET A 168 -28.67 -13.67 -27.53
CA MET A 168 -29.99 -13.03 -27.59
C MET A 168 -31.13 -14.05 -27.66
N LYS A 169 -32.13 -13.91 -26.77
CA LYS A 169 -33.36 -14.70 -26.80
C LYS A 169 -34.11 -14.48 -28.14
N PRO A 170 -34.61 -15.53 -28.84
CA PRO A 170 -35.22 -15.37 -30.16
C PRO A 170 -36.35 -14.34 -30.24
N LYS A 171 -37.21 -14.25 -29.21
CA LYS A 171 -38.31 -13.26 -29.11
C LYS A 171 -37.85 -11.79 -29.02
N VAL A 172 -36.57 -11.53 -28.79
CA VAL A 172 -35.99 -10.17 -28.69
C VAL A 172 -35.35 -9.73 -30.00
N ARG A 173 -35.05 -10.67 -30.93
CA ARG A 173 -34.42 -10.35 -32.21
C ARG A 173 -35.26 -9.42 -33.08
N SER A 174 -36.59 -9.57 -33.05
CA SER A 174 -37.53 -8.63 -33.67
C SER A 174 -37.44 -7.22 -33.08
N THR A 175 -37.40 -7.08 -31.75
CA THR A 175 -37.26 -5.77 -31.08
C THR A 175 -35.90 -5.12 -31.36
N VAL A 176 -34.82 -5.91 -31.46
CA VAL A 176 -33.52 -5.38 -31.90
C VAL A 176 -33.56 -4.94 -33.36
N ALA A 177 -34.13 -5.73 -34.27
CA ALA A 177 -34.28 -5.31 -35.67
C ALA A 177 -35.11 -4.01 -35.81
N GLN A 178 -36.21 -3.89 -35.05
CA GLN A 178 -37.08 -2.71 -35.04
C GLN A 178 -36.37 -1.42 -34.58
N HIS A 179 -35.41 -1.50 -33.67
CA HIS A 179 -34.70 -0.34 -33.13
C HIS A 179 -33.25 -0.20 -33.63
N HIS A 180 -32.76 -1.11 -34.48
CA HIS A 180 -31.37 -1.17 -34.89
C HIS A 180 -30.90 0.10 -35.61
N GLU A 181 -31.64 0.55 -36.61
CA GLU A 181 -31.27 1.71 -37.44
C GLU A 181 -31.18 2.99 -36.61
N ALA A 182 -32.15 3.22 -35.71
CA ALA A 182 -32.13 4.34 -34.78
C ALA A 182 -30.94 4.27 -33.80
N LEU A 183 -30.68 3.11 -33.20
CA LEU A 183 -29.56 2.94 -32.26
C LEU A 183 -28.20 3.10 -32.94
N VAL A 184 -28.01 2.58 -34.16
CA VAL A 184 -26.77 2.80 -34.94
C VAL A 184 -26.66 4.24 -35.41
N GLY A 185 -27.77 4.89 -35.79
CA GLY A 185 -27.81 6.33 -36.11
C GLY A 185 -27.41 7.24 -34.95
N HIS A 186 -27.73 6.84 -33.70
CA HIS A 186 -27.25 7.49 -32.48
C HIS A 186 -25.81 7.10 -32.08
N GLY A 187 -25.13 6.24 -32.84
CA GLY A 187 -23.75 5.82 -32.62
C GLY A 187 -23.56 4.58 -31.73
N PHE A 188 -24.60 3.85 -31.35
CA PHE A 188 -24.45 2.62 -30.56
C PHE A 188 -23.92 1.45 -31.39
N THR A 189 -22.88 0.78 -30.89
CA THR A 189 -22.30 -0.41 -31.52
C THR A 189 -23.21 -1.63 -31.40
N HIS A 190 -23.03 -2.65 -32.26
CA HIS A 190 -23.72 -3.96 -32.10
C HIS A 190 -23.49 -4.58 -30.72
N ALA A 191 -22.35 -4.32 -30.06
CA ALA A 191 -22.10 -4.77 -28.69
C ALA A 191 -22.99 -4.06 -27.67
N HIS A 192 -23.17 -2.73 -27.80
CA HIS A 192 -24.09 -1.94 -26.99
C HIS A 192 -25.54 -2.43 -27.14
N ILE A 193 -25.97 -2.69 -28.38
CA ILE A 193 -27.35 -3.13 -28.67
C ILE A 193 -27.59 -4.55 -28.13
N VAL A 194 -26.62 -5.46 -28.24
CA VAL A 194 -26.67 -6.78 -27.60
C VAL A 194 -26.75 -6.66 -26.07
N ALA A 195 -26.02 -5.74 -25.45
CA ALA A 195 -26.09 -5.50 -24.00
C ALA A 195 -27.47 -4.97 -23.55
N LEU A 196 -28.02 -3.99 -24.26
CA LEU A 196 -29.38 -3.48 -24.01
C LEU A 196 -30.48 -4.55 -24.23
N SER A 197 -30.27 -5.48 -25.16
CA SER A 197 -31.24 -6.56 -25.47
C SER A 197 -31.54 -7.52 -24.31
N GLN A 198 -30.76 -7.47 -23.21
CA GLN A 198 -31.06 -8.20 -21.98
C GLN A 198 -32.40 -7.75 -21.36
N HIS A 199 -32.76 -6.47 -21.51
CA HIS A 199 -34.01 -5.86 -21.04
C HIS A 199 -34.68 -5.07 -22.17
N PRO A 200 -35.51 -5.73 -23.02
CA PRO A 200 -35.93 -5.20 -24.32
C PRO A 200 -36.62 -3.82 -24.31
N ALA A 201 -37.26 -3.43 -23.21
CA ALA A 201 -37.83 -2.08 -23.07
C ALA A 201 -36.77 -0.97 -23.22
N ALA A 202 -35.54 -1.21 -22.73
CA ALA A 202 -34.46 -0.21 -22.79
C ALA A 202 -34.00 0.05 -24.24
N LEU A 203 -34.16 -0.89 -25.17
CA LEU A 203 -33.92 -0.65 -26.59
C LEU A 203 -34.87 0.42 -27.14
N GLY A 204 -36.16 0.32 -26.81
CA GLY A 204 -37.19 1.27 -27.23
C GLY A 204 -36.98 2.64 -26.60
N THR A 205 -36.82 2.70 -25.27
CA THR A 205 -36.57 3.96 -24.55
C THR A 205 -35.33 4.66 -25.12
N VAL A 206 -34.17 4.00 -25.19
CA VAL A 206 -32.93 4.62 -25.70
C VAL A 206 -33.06 5.03 -27.17
N ALA A 207 -33.67 4.22 -28.03
CA ALA A 207 -33.83 4.57 -29.46
C ALA A 207 -34.66 5.84 -29.66
N VAL A 208 -35.67 6.08 -28.82
CA VAL A 208 -36.56 7.25 -28.90
C VAL A 208 -35.98 8.46 -28.17
N THR A 209 -35.54 8.31 -26.93
CA THR A 209 -35.21 9.46 -26.06
C THR A 209 -33.72 9.82 -26.01
N TYR A 210 -32.83 9.19 -26.79
CA TYR A 210 -31.39 9.45 -26.77
C TYR A 210 -31.01 10.94 -26.81
N GLN A 211 -31.63 11.73 -27.67
CA GLN A 211 -31.36 13.17 -27.79
C GLN A 211 -31.78 13.96 -26.54
N ASP A 212 -32.81 13.50 -25.83
CA ASP A 212 -33.22 14.06 -24.55
C ASP A 212 -32.34 13.56 -23.40
N ILE A 213 -31.83 12.32 -23.48
CA ILE A 213 -30.87 11.76 -22.51
C ILE A 213 -29.57 12.55 -22.57
N ILE A 214 -29.03 12.85 -23.75
CA ILE A 214 -27.81 13.66 -23.90
C ILE A 214 -28.04 15.13 -23.46
N ARG A 215 -29.25 15.68 -23.65
CA ARG A 215 -29.60 17.03 -23.15
C ARG A 215 -29.74 17.07 -21.64
N ALA A 216 -30.35 16.04 -21.04
CA ALA A 216 -30.52 15.90 -19.59
C ALA A 216 -29.22 15.43 -18.91
N LEU A 217 -28.30 14.79 -19.62
CA LEU A 217 -27.03 14.27 -19.13
C LEU A 217 -25.88 14.60 -20.11
N PRO A 218 -25.46 15.88 -20.21
CA PRO A 218 -24.24 16.24 -20.92
C PRO A 218 -23.05 15.44 -20.38
N GLU A 219 -22.13 15.07 -21.28
CA GLU A 219 -20.96 14.21 -21.03
C GLU A 219 -21.27 12.72 -20.77
N ALA A 220 -22.55 12.28 -20.75
CA ALA A 220 -22.88 10.86 -20.64
C ALA A 220 -22.44 10.06 -21.87
N THR A 221 -21.66 8.99 -21.65
CA THR A 221 -21.19 8.11 -22.73
C THR A 221 -22.24 7.06 -23.14
N HIS A 222 -22.10 6.50 -24.34
CA HIS A 222 -22.91 5.34 -24.76
C HIS A 222 -22.81 4.15 -23.79
N GLU A 223 -21.63 3.90 -23.20
CA GLU A 223 -21.43 2.82 -22.21
C GLU A 223 -22.07 3.11 -20.85
N ASP A 224 -22.33 4.38 -20.52
CA ASP A 224 -23.10 4.72 -19.32
C ASP A 224 -24.60 4.59 -19.53
N ILE A 225 -25.11 5.04 -20.68
CA ILE A 225 -26.51 4.82 -21.08
C ILE A 225 -26.81 3.32 -21.18
N VAL A 226 -25.92 2.53 -21.80
CA VAL A 226 -25.96 1.06 -21.79
C VAL A 226 -25.80 0.51 -20.37
N GLY A 227 -24.96 1.14 -19.55
CA GLY A 227 -24.72 0.81 -18.15
C GLY A 227 -25.97 0.83 -17.27
N VAL A 228 -26.83 1.83 -17.46
CA VAL A 228 -28.16 1.94 -16.83
C VAL A 228 -29.19 1.07 -17.55
N GLY A 229 -29.25 1.14 -18.89
CA GLY A 229 -30.24 0.44 -19.70
C GLY A 229 -30.20 -1.09 -19.58
N LYS A 230 -29.03 -1.68 -19.29
CA LYS A 230 -28.87 -3.13 -19.06
C LYS A 230 -29.28 -3.62 -17.67
N GLN A 231 -29.84 -2.76 -16.81
CA GLN A 231 -30.44 -3.18 -15.53
C GLN A 231 -31.90 -3.62 -15.73
N TRP A 232 -32.45 -4.42 -14.80
CA TRP A 232 -33.82 -4.93 -14.89
C TRP A 232 -34.89 -3.84 -15.08
N SER A 233 -34.70 -2.68 -14.44
CA SER A 233 -35.55 -1.48 -14.56
C SER A 233 -34.90 -0.38 -15.42
N GLY A 234 -33.93 -0.71 -16.28
CA GLY A 234 -33.08 0.25 -16.99
C GLY A 234 -33.84 1.32 -17.76
N ALA A 235 -34.85 0.93 -18.54
CA ALA A 235 -35.77 1.84 -19.24
C ALA A 235 -36.38 2.90 -18.31
N ARG A 236 -37.08 2.44 -17.25
CA ARG A 236 -37.73 3.31 -16.25
C ARG A 236 -36.74 4.16 -15.45
N THR A 237 -35.50 3.70 -15.34
CA THR A 237 -34.43 4.45 -14.67
C THR A 237 -33.88 5.56 -15.56
N LEU A 238 -33.79 5.34 -16.88
CA LEU A 238 -33.48 6.40 -17.85
C LEU A 238 -34.65 7.42 -17.94
N GLU A 239 -35.89 6.94 -17.92
CA GLU A 239 -37.08 7.80 -17.88
C GLU A 239 -37.09 8.70 -16.62
N ALA A 240 -36.82 8.15 -15.42
CA ALA A 240 -36.70 8.96 -14.21
C ALA A 240 -35.48 9.91 -14.22
N LEU A 241 -34.36 9.55 -14.86
CA LEU A 241 -33.26 10.48 -15.07
C LEU A 241 -33.66 11.66 -15.97
N LEU A 242 -34.49 11.45 -17.01
CA LEU A 242 -35.01 12.53 -17.85
C LEU A 242 -35.90 13.51 -17.08
N THR A 243 -36.66 13.02 -16.09
CA THR A 243 -37.49 13.86 -15.21
C THR A 243 -36.66 14.59 -14.18
N GLU A 244 -35.86 13.87 -13.38
CA GLU A 244 -35.32 14.41 -12.12
C GLU A 244 -33.89 14.98 -12.22
N ALA A 245 -33.13 14.72 -13.29
CA ALA A 245 -31.73 15.16 -13.40
C ALA A 245 -31.57 16.70 -13.40
N GLY A 246 -32.59 17.44 -13.86
CA GLY A 246 -32.61 18.90 -13.82
C GLY A 246 -32.65 19.43 -12.38
N GLU A 247 -33.53 18.90 -11.54
CA GLU A 247 -33.65 19.31 -10.14
C GLU A 247 -32.52 18.78 -9.27
N LEU A 248 -32.00 17.58 -9.56
CA LEU A 248 -30.87 16.99 -8.82
C LEU A 248 -29.53 17.71 -9.06
N ARG A 249 -29.40 18.44 -10.18
CA ARG A 249 -28.30 19.41 -10.42
C ARG A 249 -28.53 20.77 -9.76
N GLY A 250 -29.75 21.06 -9.32
CA GLY A 250 -30.01 22.23 -8.50
C GLY A 250 -29.49 22.06 -7.07
N PRO A 251 -29.49 23.14 -6.28
CA PRO A 251 -29.35 23.03 -4.83
C PRO A 251 -30.49 22.16 -4.24
N PRO A 252 -30.23 21.42 -3.15
CA PRO A 252 -28.99 21.44 -2.36
C PRO A 252 -27.90 20.48 -2.85
N LEU A 253 -28.22 19.48 -3.69
CA LEU A 253 -27.31 18.38 -3.99
C LEU A 253 -26.30 18.64 -5.12
N GLN A 254 -26.69 19.37 -6.17
CA GLN A 254 -25.80 19.77 -7.27
C GLN A 254 -25.06 18.59 -7.94
N LEU A 255 -25.76 17.47 -8.19
CA LEU A 255 -25.13 16.21 -8.61
C LEU A 255 -24.61 16.23 -10.05
N ASP A 256 -23.36 15.83 -10.26
CA ASP A 256 -22.77 15.72 -11.60
C ASP A 256 -23.36 14.55 -12.42
N THR A 257 -23.09 14.54 -13.73
CA THR A 257 -23.58 13.48 -14.65
C THR A 257 -23.13 12.08 -14.21
N GLY A 258 -21.88 11.92 -13.78
CA GLY A 258 -21.32 10.67 -13.29
C GLY A 258 -21.96 10.21 -11.97
N GLN A 259 -22.18 11.11 -11.01
CA GLN A 259 -22.92 10.84 -9.76
C GLN A 259 -24.35 10.37 -10.05
N LEU A 260 -25.09 11.06 -10.93
CA LEU A 260 -26.44 10.67 -11.35
C LEU A 260 -26.47 9.28 -12.02
N LEU A 261 -25.57 9.06 -12.97
CA LEU A 261 -25.42 7.76 -13.65
C LEU A 261 -25.02 6.65 -12.68
N LYS A 262 -24.17 6.92 -11.68
CA LYS A 262 -23.73 5.97 -10.65
C LYS A 262 -24.90 5.52 -9.75
N ILE A 263 -25.77 6.45 -9.34
CA ILE A 263 -27.01 6.13 -8.60
C ILE A 263 -27.93 5.28 -9.48
N ALA A 264 -28.24 5.74 -10.70
CA ALA A 264 -29.11 5.03 -11.63
C ALA A 264 -28.62 3.61 -11.97
N LYS A 265 -27.32 3.44 -12.21
CA LYS A 265 -26.66 2.19 -12.61
C LYS A 265 -26.58 1.13 -11.51
N ARG A 266 -26.78 1.51 -10.23
CA ARG A 266 -26.65 0.60 -9.07
C ARG A 266 -27.85 0.58 -8.12
N GLY A 267 -28.39 1.75 -7.78
CA GLY A 267 -29.61 1.89 -6.98
C GLY A 267 -30.90 1.81 -7.79
N GLY A 268 -30.83 2.11 -9.10
CA GLY A 268 -31.98 2.07 -10.02
C GLY A 268 -32.99 3.20 -9.80
N VAL A 269 -34.07 3.15 -10.59
CA VAL A 269 -35.18 4.13 -10.57
C VAL A 269 -35.60 4.57 -9.16
N THR A 270 -35.83 3.63 -8.24
CA THR A 270 -36.29 3.96 -6.88
C THR A 270 -35.27 4.70 -6.04
N ALA A 271 -33.97 4.58 -6.32
CA ALA A 271 -32.94 5.37 -5.66
C ALA A 271 -32.87 6.80 -6.22
N VAL A 272 -33.03 6.98 -7.54
CA VAL A 272 -33.12 8.32 -8.16
C VAL A 272 -34.33 9.09 -7.62
N GLU A 273 -35.51 8.46 -7.62
CA GLU A 273 -36.75 8.99 -7.02
C GLU A 273 -36.56 9.38 -5.54
N ALA A 274 -35.88 8.54 -4.75
CA ALA A 274 -35.68 8.77 -3.32
C ALA A 274 -34.69 9.90 -3.03
N VAL A 275 -33.58 9.99 -3.77
CA VAL A 275 -32.62 11.10 -3.65
C VAL A 275 -33.30 12.42 -4.06
N HIS A 276 -34.11 12.40 -5.12
CA HIS A 276 -34.88 13.57 -5.57
C HIS A 276 -35.89 14.05 -4.51
N ALA A 277 -36.73 13.14 -4.01
CA ALA A 277 -37.80 13.46 -3.07
C ALA A 277 -37.30 13.84 -1.67
N TRP A 278 -36.13 13.34 -1.25
CA TRP A 278 -35.59 13.58 0.10
C TRP A 278 -34.40 14.54 0.14
N ARG A 279 -33.97 15.12 -1.00
CA ARG A 279 -32.77 15.99 -1.10
C ARG A 279 -32.63 17.00 0.04
N ASN A 280 -33.68 17.79 0.30
CA ASN A 280 -33.69 18.83 1.35
C ASN A 280 -33.62 18.24 2.77
N ALA A 281 -34.21 17.07 2.99
CA ALA A 281 -34.23 16.40 4.30
C ALA A 281 -32.92 15.66 4.60
N LEU A 282 -32.21 15.19 3.56
CA LEU A 282 -30.91 14.53 3.66
C LEU A 282 -29.79 15.55 3.94
N THR A 283 -29.77 16.68 3.24
CA THR A 283 -28.76 17.74 3.43
C THR A 283 -29.07 18.68 4.60
N GLY A 284 -30.32 18.70 5.08
CA GLY A 284 -30.76 19.55 6.20
C GLY A 284 -30.56 18.91 7.57
N ALA A 285 -30.73 19.71 8.62
CA ALA A 285 -30.73 19.22 10.00
C ALA A 285 -31.91 18.25 10.24
N PRO A 286 -31.74 17.17 11.03
CA PRO A 286 -30.55 16.83 11.82
C PRO A 286 -29.49 16.01 11.06
N LEU A 287 -29.72 15.64 9.80
CA LEU A 287 -28.89 14.67 9.08
C LEU A 287 -27.61 15.28 8.51
N ASN A 288 -27.70 16.49 7.93
CA ASN A 288 -26.59 17.28 7.41
C ASN A 288 -25.65 16.52 6.44
N LEU A 289 -26.18 15.58 5.66
CA LEU A 289 -25.39 14.73 4.77
C LEU A 289 -24.84 15.54 3.58
N THR A 290 -23.58 15.29 3.22
CA THR A 290 -23.00 15.86 2.00
C THR A 290 -23.57 15.18 0.74
N PRO A 291 -23.54 15.83 -0.43
CA PRO A 291 -23.96 15.19 -1.68
C PRO A 291 -23.24 13.86 -1.96
N ASP A 292 -21.93 13.77 -1.68
CA ASP A 292 -21.16 12.54 -1.86
C ASP A 292 -21.57 11.43 -0.88
N GLN A 293 -21.91 11.75 0.37
CA GLN A 293 -22.46 10.77 1.32
C GLN A 293 -23.82 10.25 0.83
N VAL A 294 -24.70 11.13 0.33
CA VAL A 294 -25.99 10.75 -0.27
C VAL A 294 -25.79 9.87 -1.51
N VAL A 295 -24.87 10.24 -2.41
CA VAL A 295 -24.49 9.44 -3.58
C VAL A 295 -23.94 8.08 -3.17
N ALA A 296 -23.07 8.00 -2.15
CA ALA A 296 -22.49 6.74 -1.67
C ALA A 296 -23.55 5.77 -1.16
N ILE A 297 -24.52 6.25 -0.37
CA ILE A 297 -25.64 5.45 0.14
C ILE A 297 -26.57 5.03 -1.02
N ALA A 298 -26.93 5.97 -1.91
CA ALA A 298 -27.87 5.73 -3.00
C ALA A 298 -27.31 4.80 -4.10
N SER A 299 -25.99 4.79 -4.32
CA SER A 299 -25.29 4.02 -5.36
C SER A 299 -25.13 2.52 -5.06
N ASN A 300 -26.07 1.92 -4.32
CA ASN A 300 -26.05 0.53 -3.89
C ASN A 300 -27.40 -0.16 -4.13
N ILE A 301 -27.40 -1.48 -4.23
CA ILE A 301 -28.63 -2.29 -4.36
C ILE A 301 -29.45 -2.12 -3.08
N GLY A 302 -30.64 -1.52 -3.23
CA GLY A 302 -31.47 -1.10 -2.12
C GLY A 302 -31.20 0.31 -1.61
N GLY A 303 -30.54 1.19 -2.38
CA GLY A 303 -30.19 2.56 -2.00
C GLY A 303 -31.34 3.36 -1.37
N LYS A 304 -32.56 3.32 -1.95
CA LYS A 304 -33.78 3.91 -1.34
C LYS A 304 -34.00 3.43 0.09
N GLN A 305 -33.91 2.13 0.33
CA GLN A 305 -34.10 1.52 1.65
C GLN A 305 -32.99 1.91 2.61
N ALA A 306 -31.74 2.06 2.14
CA ALA A 306 -30.65 2.57 2.95
C ALA A 306 -30.88 4.03 3.36
N LEU A 307 -31.22 4.93 2.42
CA LEU A 307 -31.55 6.34 2.70
C LEU A 307 -32.70 6.49 3.71
N GLU A 308 -33.81 5.77 3.50
CA GLU A 308 -34.97 5.72 4.41
C GLU A 308 -34.56 5.32 5.84
N THR A 309 -33.60 4.39 5.95
CA THR A 309 -33.11 3.88 7.23
C THR A 309 -32.09 4.83 7.88
N VAL A 310 -31.26 5.51 7.09
CA VAL A 310 -30.37 6.58 7.57
C VAL A 310 -31.19 7.73 8.12
N GLN A 311 -32.23 8.18 7.41
CA GLN A 311 -33.14 9.23 7.89
C GLN A 311 -33.79 8.88 9.23
N ARG A 312 -34.17 7.61 9.43
CA ARG A 312 -34.79 7.12 10.67
C ARG A 312 -33.78 6.88 11.81
N LEU A 313 -32.59 6.35 11.50
CA LEU A 313 -31.67 5.80 12.51
C LEU A 313 -30.41 6.61 12.76
N LEU A 314 -29.99 7.53 11.88
CA LEU A 314 -28.77 8.32 12.10
C LEU A 314 -28.85 9.14 13.40
N PRO A 315 -29.93 9.89 13.70
CA PRO A 315 -30.00 10.63 14.97
C PRO A 315 -29.92 9.70 16.19
N VAL A 316 -30.59 8.55 16.14
CA VAL A 316 -30.66 7.54 17.21
C VAL A 316 -29.32 6.83 17.43
N LEU A 317 -28.59 6.53 16.36
CA LEU A 317 -27.26 5.91 16.44
C LEU A 317 -26.19 6.91 16.91
N CYS A 318 -26.31 8.19 16.55
CA CYS A 318 -25.41 9.22 17.07
C CYS A 318 -25.69 9.55 18.54
N GLN A 319 -26.96 9.68 18.95
CA GLN A 319 -27.35 10.07 20.31
C GLN A 319 -27.23 8.92 21.32
N ASP A 320 -27.84 7.76 21.04
CA ASP A 320 -27.94 6.67 22.02
C ASP A 320 -26.72 5.73 22.00
N HIS A 321 -25.96 5.70 20.90
CA HIS A 321 -24.85 4.76 20.68
C HIS A 321 -23.49 5.44 20.42
N GLY A 322 -23.43 6.78 20.39
CA GLY A 322 -22.19 7.54 20.24
C GLY A 322 -21.48 7.40 18.88
N LEU A 323 -22.16 6.87 17.85
CA LEU A 323 -21.56 6.73 16.51
C LEU A 323 -21.46 8.09 15.80
N THR A 324 -20.47 8.25 14.92
CA THR A 324 -20.41 9.45 14.07
C THR A 324 -21.32 9.33 12.84
N PRO A 325 -21.76 10.45 12.24
CA PRO A 325 -22.47 10.43 10.96
C PRO A 325 -21.72 9.67 9.86
N ASP A 326 -20.40 9.80 9.77
CA ASP A 326 -19.58 9.08 8.80
C ASP A 326 -19.57 7.56 9.04
N GLN A 327 -19.58 7.10 10.30
CA GLN A 327 -19.72 5.68 10.62
C GLN A 327 -21.09 5.14 10.19
N VAL A 328 -22.16 5.90 10.43
CA VAL A 328 -23.52 5.55 9.95
C VAL A 328 -23.57 5.52 8.43
N VAL A 329 -22.94 6.48 7.74
CA VAL A 329 -22.84 6.50 6.27
C VAL A 329 -22.03 5.32 5.74
N ALA A 330 -20.91 4.93 6.38
CA ALA A 330 -20.10 3.77 5.97
C ALA A 330 -20.89 2.45 6.04
N ILE A 331 -21.67 2.25 7.12
CA ILE A 331 -22.58 1.11 7.27
C ILE A 331 -23.67 1.14 6.18
N ALA A 332 -24.22 2.33 5.89
CA ALA A 332 -25.28 2.52 4.91
C ALA A 332 -24.82 2.37 3.44
N SER A 333 -23.56 2.69 3.13
CA SER A 333 -22.98 2.76 1.77
C SER A 333 -22.61 1.38 1.18
N ASN A 334 -23.35 0.35 1.58
CA ASN A 334 -23.14 -1.04 1.20
C ASN A 334 -24.44 -1.68 0.66
N ASN A 335 -24.32 -2.69 -0.19
CA ASN A 335 -25.47 -3.50 -0.62
C ASN A 335 -26.17 -4.12 0.62
N GLY A 336 -27.42 -3.72 0.86
CA GLY A 336 -28.17 -4.10 2.06
C GLY A 336 -27.96 -3.21 3.29
N GLY A 337 -27.45 -1.97 3.13
CA GLY A 337 -27.17 -1.03 4.24
C GLY A 337 -28.29 -0.88 5.28
N LYS A 338 -29.56 -0.84 4.86
CA LYS A 338 -30.74 -0.89 5.77
C LYS A 338 -30.63 -2.02 6.81
N GLN A 339 -30.34 -3.23 6.34
CA GLN A 339 -30.24 -4.41 7.18
C GLN A 339 -29.02 -4.37 8.10
N ALA A 340 -27.90 -3.76 7.65
CA ALA A 340 -26.74 -3.54 8.50
C ALA A 340 -27.05 -2.55 9.63
N LEU A 341 -27.61 -1.38 9.31
CA LEU A 341 -28.03 -0.36 10.29
C LEU A 341 -29.02 -0.89 11.33
N GLU A 342 -30.09 -1.56 10.89
CA GLU A 342 -31.08 -2.19 11.78
C GLU A 342 -30.48 -3.29 12.67
N THR A 343 -29.35 -3.88 12.26
CA THR A 343 -28.63 -4.88 13.06
C THR A 343 -27.61 -4.24 14.01
N VAL A 344 -26.96 -3.14 13.62
CA VAL A 344 -26.09 -2.34 14.51
C VAL A 344 -26.90 -1.78 15.67
N GLN A 345 -28.05 -1.13 15.41
CA GLN A 345 -28.94 -0.63 16.45
C GLN A 345 -29.36 -1.74 17.45
N ARG A 346 -29.61 -2.96 16.95
CA ARG A 346 -30.04 -4.09 17.78
C ARG A 346 -28.90 -4.77 18.55
N LEU A 347 -27.70 -4.85 17.96
CA LEU A 347 -26.61 -5.70 18.47
C LEU A 347 -25.42 -4.94 19.03
N LEU A 348 -25.20 -3.66 18.71
CA LEU A 348 -24.05 -2.90 19.24
C LEU A 348 -24.01 -2.93 20.78
N PRO A 349 -25.11 -2.64 21.53
CA PRO A 349 -25.08 -2.71 22.99
C PRO A 349 -24.68 -4.11 23.50
N VAL A 350 -25.16 -5.17 22.86
CA VAL A 350 -24.90 -6.57 23.25
C VAL A 350 -23.45 -6.97 22.92
N LEU A 351 -22.94 -6.59 21.75
CA LEU A 351 -21.56 -6.88 21.32
C LEU A 351 -20.54 -6.16 22.20
N CYS A 352 -20.81 -4.91 22.59
CA CYS A 352 -19.97 -4.17 23.52
C CYS A 352 -20.04 -4.73 24.95
N GLN A 353 -21.24 -4.94 25.50
CA GLN A 353 -21.40 -5.33 26.91
C GLN A 353 -21.07 -6.81 27.19
N ALA A 354 -21.44 -7.74 26.30
CA ALA A 354 -21.29 -9.17 26.54
C ALA A 354 -20.05 -9.80 25.87
N HIS A 355 -19.43 -9.10 24.91
CA HIS A 355 -18.27 -9.62 24.16
C HIS A 355 -17.07 -8.65 24.12
N GLY A 356 -17.16 -7.49 24.77
CA GLY A 356 -16.04 -6.55 24.94
C GLY A 356 -15.61 -5.82 23.66
N LEU A 357 -16.38 -5.89 22.58
CA LEU A 357 -16.03 -5.23 21.31
C LEU A 357 -16.21 -3.71 21.40
N THR A 358 -15.37 -2.94 20.71
CA THR A 358 -15.54 -1.48 20.61
C THR A 358 -16.64 -1.12 19.58
N PRO A 359 -17.25 0.07 19.67
CA PRO A 359 -18.14 0.56 18.61
C PRO A 359 -17.48 0.55 17.23
N ASP A 360 -16.20 0.91 17.13
CA ASP A 360 -15.44 0.90 15.87
C ASP A 360 -15.29 -0.50 15.28
N GLN A 361 -15.08 -1.52 16.11
CA GLN A 361 -15.05 -2.92 15.67
C GLN A 361 -16.43 -3.37 15.16
N VAL A 362 -17.52 -2.97 15.82
CA VAL A 362 -18.89 -3.22 15.35
C VAL A 362 -19.15 -2.51 14.02
N VAL A 363 -18.68 -1.26 13.86
CA VAL A 363 -18.78 -0.49 12.60
C VAL A 363 -17.97 -1.16 11.48
N ALA A 364 -16.77 -1.67 11.73
CA ALA A 364 -15.93 -2.35 10.74
C ALA A 364 -16.60 -3.63 10.20
N ILE A 365 -17.16 -4.45 11.10
CA ILE A 365 -17.95 -5.65 10.74
C ILE A 365 -19.21 -5.27 9.95
N ALA A 366 -19.86 -4.17 10.33
CA ALA A 366 -21.11 -3.71 9.73
C ALA A 366 -20.94 -3.04 8.35
N SER A 367 -19.83 -2.35 8.11
CA SER A 367 -19.53 -1.54 6.91
C SER A 367 -19.10 -2.37 5.69
N ASN A 368 -19.69 -3.56 5.53
CA ASN A 368 -19.37 -4.54 4.52
C ASN A 368 -20.64 -5.11 3.88
N ILE A 369 -20.54 -5.62 2.64
CA ILE A 369 -21.64 -6.33 1.99
C ILE A 369 -22.01 -7.57 2.81
N GLY A 370 -23.22 -7.56 3.36
CA GLY A 370 -23.71 -8.59 4.27
C GLY A 370 -23.40 -8.34 5.75
N GLY A 371 -23.03 -7.12 6.17
CA GLY A 371 -22.67 -6.77 7.55
C GLY A 371 -23.63 -7.29 8.63
N LYS A 372 -24.96 -7.25 8.40
CA LYS A 372 -25.96 -7.93 9.24
C LYS A 372 -25.61 -9.39 9.56
N GLN A 373 -25.31 -10.16 8.52
CA GLN A 373 -24.99 -11.57 8.65
C GLN A 373 -23.64 -11.79 9.33
N ALA A 374 -22.67 -10.89 9.15
CA ALA A 374 -21.41 -10.93 9.89
C ALA A 374 -21.64 -10.66 11.39
N LEU A 375 -22.35 -9.58 11.77
CA LEU A 375 -22.70 -9.27 13.16
C LEU A 375 -23.47 -10.39 13.87
N GLU A 376 -24.53 -10.92 13.23
CA GLU A 376 -25.31 -12.07 13.75
C GLU A 376 -24.46 -13.35 13.88
N THR A 377 -23.34 -13.45 13.16
CA THR A 377 -22.42 -14.58 13.25
C THR A 377 -21.32 -14.36 14.28
N VAL A 378 -20.81 -13.13 14.44
CA VAL A 378 -19.87 -12.76 15.51
C VAL A 378 -20.51 -12.97 16.86
N GLN A 379 -21.74 -12.46 17.09
CA GLN A 379 -22.48 -12.69 18.33
C GLN A 379 -22.63 -14.19 18.68
N ARG A 380 -22.83 -15.03 17.67
CA ARG A 380 -23.03 -16.49 17.84
C ARG A 380 -21.72 -17.26 18.02
N LEU A 381 -20.64 -16.88 17.32
CA LEU A 381 -19.42 -17.69 17.19
C LEU A 381 -18.21 -17.12 17.93
N LEU A 382 -18.17 -15.83 18.30
CA LEU A 382 -17.05 -15.26 19.05
C LEU A 382 -16.77 -16.05 20.34
N PRO A 383 -17.75 -16.38 21.20
CA PRO A 383 -17.47 -17.18 22.40
C PRO A 383 -16.85 -18.55 22.08
N VAL A 384 -17.34 -19.22 21.03
CA VAL A 384 -16.92 -20.57 20.62
C VAL A 384 -15.53 -20.56 19.97
N LEU A 385 -15.20 -19.53 19.20
CA LEU A 385 -13.88 -19.35 18.59
C LEU A 385 -12.83 -18.96 19.62
N CYS A 386 -13.17 -18.15 20.62
CA CYS A 386 -12.26 -17.81 21.72
C CYS A 386 -12.06 -19.00 22.69
N GLN A 387 -13.12 -19.72 23.06
CA GLN A 387 -13.06 -20.79 24.06
C GLN A 387 -12.49 -22.10 23.50
N ASP A 388 -13.02 -22.58 22.36
CA ASP A 388 -12.66 -23.91 21.83
C ASP A 388 -11.45 -23.88 20.87
N HIS A 389 -11.13 -22.70 20.30
CA HIS A 389 -10.09 -22.54 19.26
C HIS A 389 -8.99 -21.53 19.63
N GLY A 390 -9.06 -20.90 20.80
CA GLY A 390 -8.03 -20.00 21.33
C GLY A 390 -7.86 -18.67 20.58
N LEU A 391 -8.78 -18.29 19.68
CA LEU A 391 -8.68 -17.05 18.92
C LEU A 391 -8.97 -15.82 19.79
N THR A 392 -8.37 -14.67 19.47
CA THR A 392 -8.70 -13.40 20.15
C THR A 392 -9.96 -12.76 19.57
N PRO A 393 -10.66 -11.88 20.32
CA PRO A 393 -11.75 -11.07 19.77
C PRO A 393 -11.32 -10.27 18.53
N ASP A 394 -10.11 -9.71 18.53
CA ASP A 394 -9.57 -8.94 17.40
C ASP A 394 -9.37 -9.80 16.14
N GLN A 395 -8.92 -11.05 16.30
CA GLN A 395 -8.83 -12.02 15.19
C GLN A 395 -10.22 -12.36 14.63
N VAL A 396 -11.22 -12.53 15.50
CA VAL A 396 -12.63 -12.75 15.09
C VAL A 396 -13.20 -11.52 14.37
N VAL A 397 -12.88 -10.30 14.84
CA VAL A 397 -13.25 -9.03 14.19
C VAL A 397 -12.59 -8.91 12.81
N ALA A 398 -11.29 -9.23 12.67
CA ALA A 398 -10.58 -9.19 11.40
C ALA A 398 -11.23 -10.11 10.37
N ILE A 399 -11.45 -11.39 10.71
CA ILE A 399 -12.14 -12.37 9.84
C ILE A 399 -13.56 -11.89 9.45
N ALA A 400 -14.25 -11.19 10.35
CA ALA A 400 -15.60 -10.70 10.14
C ALA A 400 -15.70 -9.41 9.31
N SER A 401 -14.65 -8.58 9.27
CA SER A 401 -14.66 -7.22 8.70
C SER A 401 -14.46 -7.16 7.19
N HIS A 402 -14.93 -8.18 6.48
CA HIS A 402 -14.84 -8.30 5.02
C HIS A 402 -16.16 -8.78 4.39
N GLY A 403 -16.32 -8.51 3.09
CA GLY A 403 -17.45 -9.02 2.30
C GLY A 403 -17.55 -10.54 2.38
N GLY A 404 -18.60 -11.02 3.05
CA GLY A 404 -18.81 -12.44 3.34
C GLY A 404 -18.25 -12.96 4.68
N GLY A 405 -17.88 -12.09 5.63
CA GLY A 405 -17.29 -12.46 6.94
C GLY A 405 -18.00 -13.59 7.69
N LYS A 406 -19.34 -13.68 7.65
CA LYS A 406 -20.11 -14.84 8.15
C LYS A 406 -19.58 -16.17 7.61
N GLN A 407 -19.37 -16.25 6.30
CA GLN A 407 -18.90 -17.46 5.64
C GLN A 407 -17.45 -17.77 5.99
N ALA A 408 -16.61 -16.75 6.22
CA ALA A 408 -15.25 -16.93 6.70
C ALA A 408 -15.26 -17.52 8.13
N LEU A 409 -15.98 -16.91 9.08
CA LEU A 409 -16.14 -17.41 10.45
C LEU A 409 -16.68 -18.86 10.52
N GLU A 410 -17.77 -19.15 9.81
CA GLU A 410 -18.35 -20.51 9.72
C GLU A 410 -17.39 -21.52 9.07
N THR A 411 -16.36 -21.06 8.35
CA THR A 411 -15.34 -21.91 7.75
C THR A 411 -14.11 -22.06 8.65
N VAL A 412 -13.69 -21.01 9.36
CA VAL A 412 -12.65 -21.05 10.39
C VAL A 412 -13.05 -22.05 11.49
N GLN A 413 -14.26 -21.94 12.04
CA GLN A 413 -14.77 -22.89 13.05
C GLN A 413 -14.74 -24.35 12.57
N ARG A 414 -14.96 -24.58 11.26
CA ARG A 414 -15.00 -25.94 10.68
C ARG A 414 -13.62 -26.48 10.29
N LEU A 415 -12.71 -25.62 9.84
CA LEU A 415 -11.45 -26.03 9.20
C LEU A 415 -10.19 -25.72 10.01
N LEU A 416 -10.22 -24.81 11.00
CA LEU A 416 -9.05 -24.52 11.84
C LEU A 416 -8.50 -25.79 12.50
N PRO A 417 -9.31 -26.66 13.16
CA PRO A 417 -8.77 -27.89 13.75
C PRO A 417 -8.08 -28.80 12.73
N VAL A 418 -8.66 -28.92 11.53
CA VAL A 418 -8.15 -29.79 10.44
C VAL A 418 -6.89 -29.23 9.78
N LEU A 419 -6.79 -27.90 9.65
CA LEU A 419 -5.61 -27.23 9.10
C LEU A 419 -4.45 -27.23 10.10
N CYS A 420 -4.72 -27.11 11.40
CA CYS A 420 -3.70 -27.22 12.44
C CYS A 420 -3.23 -28.68 12.64
N GLN A 421 -4.14 -29.64 12.70
CA GLN A 421 -3.81 -31.05 13.00
C GLN A 421 -3.23 -31.79 11.80
N ASP A 422 -3.87 -31.73 10.63
CA ASP A 422 -3.48 -32.54 9.47
C ASP A 422 -2.46 -31.84 8.55
N HIS A 423 -2.35 -30.51 8.63
CA HIS A 423 -1.53 -29.68 7.72
C HIS A 423 -0.48 -28.80 8.43
N GLY A 424 -0.42 -28.83 9.77
CA GLY A 424 0.60 -28.15 10.57
C GLY A 424 0.52 -26.60 10.59
N LEU A 425 -0.56 -26.00 10.07
CA LEU A 425 -0.70 -24.53 10.04
C LEU A 425 -0.99 -23.97 11.43
N THR A 426 -0.49 -22.76 11.74
CA THR A 426 -0.82 -22.09 13.00
C THR A 426 -2.22 -21.46 12.95
N PRO A 427 -2.88 -21.23 14.10
CA PRO A 427 -4.12 -20.45 14.16
C PRO A 427 -3.99 -19.08 13.50
N ASP A 428 -2.85 -18.40 13.68
CA ASP A 428 -2.60 -17.08 13.08
C ASP A 428 -2.52 -17.14 11.55
N GLN A 429 -1.92 -18.20 10.98
CA GLN A 429 -1.93 -18.42 9.52
C GLN A 429 -3.35 -18.68 9.00
N VAL A 430 -4.16 -19.45 9.72
CA VAL A 430 -5.57 -19.70 9.38
C VAL A 430 -6.40 -18.40 9.47
N VAL A 431 -6.16 -17.56 10.49
CA VAL A 431 -6.78 -16.23 10.64
C VAL A 431 -6.38 -15.30 9.50
N ALA A 432 -5.10 -15.27 9.12
CA ALA A 432 -4.60 -14.43 8.04
C ALA A 432 -5.28 -14.78 6.70
N ILE A 433 -5.27 -16.07 6.32
CA ILE A 433 -5.96 -16.58 5.12
C ILE A 433 -7.48 -16.29 5.14
N ALA A 434 -8.09 -16.28 6.33
CA ALA A 434 -9.51 -16.01 6.52
C ALA A 434 -9.87 -14.51 6.48
N SER A 435 -8.95 -13.61 6.83
CA SER A 435 -9.14 -12.15 6.94
C SER A 435 -9.02 -11.42 5.60
N HIS A 436 -9.75 -11.92 4.59
CA HIS A 436 -9.81 -11.35 3.25
C HIS A 436 -11.19 -11.50 2.63
N GLY A 437 -11.49 -10.67 1.62
CA GLY A 437 -12.65 -10.83 0.76
C GLY A 437 -12.67 -12.21 0.09
N GLY A 438 -13.52 -13.10 0.61
CA GLY A 438 -13.61 -14.49 0.17
C GLY A 438 -12.77 -15.51 0.98
N GLY A 439 -12.30 -15.20 2.19
CA GLY A 439 -11.45 -16.07 3.02
C GLY A 439 -11.92 -17.54 3.15
N LYS A 440 -13.24 -17.80 3.24
CA LYS A 440 -13.82 -19.17 3.13
C LYS A 440 -13.27 -19.95 1.94
N GLN A 441 -13.27 -19.31 0.77
CA GLN A 441 -12.85 -19.93 -0.47
C GLN A 441 -11.34 -20.14 -0.52
N ALA A 442 -10.55 -19.29 0.15
CA ALA A 442 -9.12 -19.50 0.33
C ALA A 442 -8.88 -20.74 1.23
N LEU A 443 -9.47 -20.80 2.43
CA LEU A 443 -9.35 -21.96 3.35
C LEU A 443 -9.77 -23.29 2.71
N GLU A 444 -10.94 -23.34 2.05
CA GLU A 444 -11.42 -24.53 1.31
C GLU A 444 -10.50 -24.93 0.14
N THR A 445 -9.63 -24.03 -0.33
CA THR A 445 -8.64 -24.30 -1.37
C THR A 445 -7.29 -24.70 -0.78
N VAL A 446 -6.86 -24.09 0.33
CA VAL A 446 -5.65 -24.47 1.08
C VAL A 446 -5.75 -25.92 1.56
N GLN A 447 -6.84 -26.29 2.24
CA GLN A 447 -7.09 -27.66 2.69
C GLN A 447 -6.99 -28.70 1.56
N ARG A 448 -7.35 -28.31 0.33
CA ARG A 448 -7.39 -29.20 -0.84
C ARG A 448 -6.08 -29.22 -1.63
N LEU A 449 -5.34 -28.11 -1.66
CA LEU A 449 -4.18 -27.93 -2.54
C LEU A 449 -2.84 -27.88 -1.81
N LEU A 450 -2.80 -27.61 -0.49
CA LEU A 450 -1.53 -27.60 0.26
C LEU A 450 -0.79 -28.94 0.13
N PRO A 451 -1.41 -30.12 0.32
CA PRO A 451 -0.70 -31.39 0.13
C PRO A 451 -0.13 -31.55 -1.28
N VAL A 452 -0.87 -31.12 -2.32
CA VAL A 452 -0.49 -31.24 -3.73
C VAL A 452 0.63 -30.26 -4.11
N LEU A 453 0.62 -29.05 -3.56
CA LEU A 453 1.66 -28.04 -3.79
C LEU A 453 2.95 -28.38 -3.04
N CYS A 454 2.85 -28.96 -1.85
CA CYS A 454 4.03 -29.43 -1.11
C CYS A 454 4.63 -30.70 -1.71
N GLN A 455 3.81 -31.69 -2.07
CA GLN A 455 4.30 -33.00 -2.53
C GLN A 455 4.74 -33.00 -4.01
N ASP A 456 3.92 -32.45 -4.91
CA ASP A 456 4.19 -32.53 -6.37
C ASP A 456 5.04 -31.34 -6.87
N HIS A 457 5.09 -30.23 -6.13
CA HIS A 457 5.73 -28.97 -6.56
C HIS A 457 6.78 -28.42 -5.58
N GLY A 458 7.02 -29.09 -4.44
CA GLY A 458 8.07 -28.74 -3.48
C GLY A 458 7.88 -27.45 -2.67
N LEU A 459 6.69 -26.81 -2.73
CA LEU A 459 6.44 -25.57 -2.00
C LEU A 459 6.32 -25.79 -0.49
N THR A 460 6.75 -24.85 0.34
CA THR A 460 6.55 -24.93 1.79
C THR A 460 5.11 -24.57 2.19
N PRO A 461 4.62 -25.00 3.38
CA PRO A 461 3.34 -24.54 3.91
C PRO A 461 3.27 -23.01 4.01
N ASP A 462 4.35 -22.34 4.39
CA ASP A 462 4.41 -20.88 4.51
C ASP A 462 4.29 -20.17 3.15
N GLN A 463 4.88 -20.73 2.09
CA GLN A 463 4.69 -20.24 0.73
C GLN A 463 3.24 -20.40 0.27
N VAL A 464 2.61 -21.55 0.57
CA VAL A 464 1.18 -21.78 0.29
C VAL A 464 0.30 -20.80 1.10
N VAL A 465 0.67 -20.48 2.35
CA VAL A 465 0.00 -19.48 3.18
C VAL A 465 0.15 -18.07 2.59
N ALA A 466 1.33 -17.65 2.13
CA ALA A 466 1.56 -16.34 1.52
C ALA A 466 0.67 -16.12 0.26
N ILE A 467 0.60 -17.12 -0.61
CA ILE A 467 -0.28 -17.12 -1.80
C ILE A 467 -1.77 -17.08 -1.40
N ALA A 468 -2.13 -17.69 -0.27
CA ALA A 468 -3.50 -17.76 0.23
C ALA A 468 -3.96 -16.52 1.02
N ASN A 469 -3.04 -15.83 1.69
CA ASN A 469 -3.23 -14.64 2.54
C ASN A 469 -3.44 -13.35 1.72
N ASN A 470 -4.30 -13.43 0.70
CA ASN A 470 -4.51 -12.36 -0.26
C ASN A 470 -5.96 -12.35 -0.78
N VAL A 471 -6.44 -11.18 -1.20
CA VAL A 471 -7.77 -11.06 -1.83
C VAL A 471 -7.81 -11.91 -3.11
N GLY A 472 -8.61 -12.97 -3.05
CA GLY A 472 -8.69 -13.96 -4.13
C GLY A 472 -7.67 -15.10 -4.07
N GLY A 473 -7.02 -15.37 -2.92
CA GLY A 473 -6.00 -16.43 -2.77
C GLY A 473 -6.37 -17.81 -3.34
N LYS A 474 -7.66 -18.21 -3.31
CA LYS A 474 -8.17 -19.39 -4.05
C LYS A 474 -7.76 -19.42 -5.52
N GLN A 475 -7.90 -18.28 -6.18
CA GLN A 475 -7.59 -18.11 -7.60
C GLN A 475 -6.08 -18.13 -7.83
N ALA A 476 -5.29 -17.55 -6.92
CA ALA A 476 -3.83 -17.60 -6.96
C ALA A 476 -3.33 -19.06 -6.82
N LEU A 477 -3.70 -19.77 -5.74
CA LEU A 477 -3.34 -21.18 -5.52
C LEU A 477 -3.71 -22.09 -6.71
N ALA A 478 -4.94 -21.99 -7.22
CA ALA A 478 -5.40 -22.78 -8.36
C ALA A 478 -4.70 -22.41 -9.68
N THR A 479 -4.07 -21.23 -9.75
CA THR A 479 -3.27 -20.80 -10.90
C THR A 479 -1.80 -21.23 -10.73
N VAL A 480 -1.24 -21.17 -9.52
CA VAL A 480 0.09 -21.73 -9.20
C VAL A 480 0.13 -23.22 -9.52
N GLN A 481 -0.85 -24.01 -9.04
CA GLN A 481 -0.95 -25.45 -9.37
C GLN A 481 -0.99 -25.73 -10.89
N ARG A 482 -1.53 -24.80 -11.69
CA ARG A 482 -1.67 -24.95 -13.14
C ARG A 482 -0.45 -24.44 -13.92
N LEU A 483 0.20 -23.38 -13.44
CA LEU A 483 1.20 -22.62 -14.20
C LEU A 483 2.63 -22.76 -13.67
N LEU A 484 2.85 -23.16 -12.40
CA LEU A 484 4.21 -23.35 -11.86
C LEU A 484 5.03 -24.31 -12.74
N PRO A 485 4.54 -25.51 -13.15
CA PRO A 485 5.31 -26.38 -14.04
C PRO A 485 5.68 -25.71 -15.38
N VAL A 486 4.78 -24.91 -15.95
CA VAL A 486 4.95 -24.25 -17.25
C VAL A 486 5.91 -23.05 -17.17
N LEU A 487 5.86 -22.29 -16.07
CA LEU A 487 6.77 -21.16 -15.82
C LEU A 487 8.18 -21.65 -15.49
N CYS A 488 8.32 -22.75 -14.74
CA CYS A 488 9.63 -23.34 -14.45
C CYS A 488 10.23 -24.06 -15.67
N GLN A 489 9.45 -24.83 -16.42
CA GLN A 489 9.98 -25.65 -17.53
C GLN A 489 10.18 -24.86 -18.83
N ASP A 490 9.20 -24.03 -19.24
CA ASP A 490 9.26 -23.34 -20.54
C ASP A 490 9.88 -21.93 -20.43
N HIS A 491 9.92 -21.33 -19.23
CA HIS A 491 10.36 -19.94 -19.00
C HIS A 491 11.52 -19.81 -17.99
N GLY A 492 11.97 -20.91 -17.39
CA GLY A 492 13.15 -20.94 -16.51
C GLY A 492 12.99 -20.29 -15.13
N LEU A 493 11.78 -19.87 -14.73
CA LEU A 493 11.56 -19.22 -13.42
C LEU A 493 11.71 -20.22 -12.26
N THR A 494 12.20 -19.76 -11.11
CA THR A 494 12.24 -20.61 -9.91
C THR A 494 10.86 -20.74 -9.25
N PRO A 495 10.60 -21.78 -8.44
CA PRO A 495 9.38 -21.86 -7.64
C PRO A 495 9.19 -20.64 -6.74
N ASP A 496 10.27 -20.10 -6.15
CA ASP A 496 10.23 -18.92 -5.28
C ASP A 496 9.82 -17.65 -6.04
N GLN A 497 10.29 -17.47 -7.28
CA GLN A 497 9.84 -16.38 -8.15
C GLN A 497 8.35 -16.52 -8.50
N VAL A 498 7.87 -17.74 -8.76
CA VAL A 498 6.43 -18.01 -8.98
C VAL A 498 5.61 -17.75 -7.71
N VAL A 499 6.14 -18.05 -6.52
CA VAL A 499 5.52 -17.73 -5.22
C VAL A 499 5.46 -16.22 -5.01
N ALA A 500 6.53 -15.48 -5.29
CA ALA A 500 6.57 -14.02 -5.17
C ALA A 500 5.46 -13.37 -6.01
N ILE A 501 5.42 -13.65 -7.32
CA ILE A 501 4.37 -13.16 -8.24
C ILE A 501 2.95 -13.52 -7.77
N ALA A 502 2.80 -14.67 -7.11
CA ALA A 502 1.51 -15.18 -6.65
C ALA A 502 1.03 -14.61 -5.29
N SER A 503 1.93 -14.02 -4.49
CA SER A 503 1.68 -13.62 -3.09
C SER A 503 1.16 -12.19 -2.91
N HIS A 504 0.49 -11.65 -3.92
CA HIS A 504 -0.08 -10.29 -3.95
C HIS A 504 -1.55 -10.27 -4.39
N GLY A 505 -2.19 -9.11 -4.21
CA GLY A 505 -3.55 -8.80 -4.62
C GLY A 505 -3.77 -9.07 -6.10
N GLY A 506 -4.46 -10.18 -6.39
CA GLY A 506 -4.70 -10.62 -7.76
C GLY A 506 -3.56 -11.42 -8.41
N GLY A 507 -2.66 -12.05 -7.65
CA GLY A 507 -1.51 -12.84 -8.16
C GLY A 507 -1.81 -13.82 -9.31
N LYS A 508 -3.03 -14.40 -9.37
CA LYS A 508 -3.51 -15.14 -10.58
C LYS A 508 -3.30 -14.35 -11.88
N GLN A 509 -3.73 -13.09 -11.87
CA GLN A 509 -3.66 -12.21 -13.04
C GLN A 509 -2.22 -11.82 -13.36
N ALA A 510 -1.35 -11.69 -12.36
CA ALA A 510 0.08 -11.51 -12.57
C ALA A 510 0.68 -12.75 -13.25
N LEU A 511 0.49 -13.96 -12.72
CA LEU A 511 0.95 -15.23 -13.32
C LEU A 511 0.44 -15.45 -14.76
N GLU A 512 -0.86 -15.26 -15.00
CA GLU A 512 -1.46 -15.38 -16.35
C GLU A 512 -0.93 -14.31 -17.33
N THR A 513 -0.36 -13.21 -16.82
CA THR A 513 0.26 -12.14 -17.63
C THR A 513 1.75 -12.38 -17.84
N VAL A 514 2.49 -12.86 -16.82
CA VAL A 514 3.90 -13.27 -16.94
C VAL A 514 4.04 -14.38 -17.99
N GLN A 515 3.21 -15.43 -17.93
CA GLN A 515 3.20 -16.49 -18.94
C GLN A 515 2.97 -15.97 -20.37
N ARG A 516 2.20 -14.87 -20.52
CA ARG A 516 1.87 -14.29 -21.83
C ARG A 516 2.92 -13.29 -22.32
N LEU A 517 3.53 -12.53 -21.42
CA LEU A 517 4.35 -11.35 -21.75
C LEU A 517 5.85 -11.56 -21.51
N LEU A 518 6.30 -12.47 -20.64
CA LEU A 518 7.73 -12.69 -20.41
C LEU A 518 8.49 -12.97 -21.72
N PRO A 519 8.05 -13.87 -22.62
CA PRO A 519 8.75 -14.10 -23.88
C PRO A 519 8.86 -12.83 -24.74
N VAL A 520 7.83 -11.98 -24.73
CA VAL A 520 7.76 -10.74 -25.53
C VAL A 520 8.65 -9.65 -24.93
N LEU A 521 8.58 -9.43 -23.62
CA LEU A 521 9.40 -8.45 -22.90
C LEU A 521 10.90 -8.79 -22.99
N CYS A 522 11.26 -10.08 -22.94
CA CYS A 522 12.64 -10.51 -23.09
C CYS A 522 13.14 -10.42 -24.54
N GLN A 523 12.32 -10.75 -25.55
CA GLN A 523 12.74 -10.80 -26.95
C GLN A 523 12.70 -9.43 -27.64
N ASP A 524 11.62 -8.66 -27.44
CA ASP A 524 11.38 -7.40 -28.15
C ASP A 524 11.90 -6.16 -27.39
N HIS A 525 12.13 -6.27 -26.07
CA HIS A 525 12.56 -5.15 -25.22
C HIS A 525 13.80 -5.45 -24.36
N GLY A 526 14.39 -6.65 -24.49
CA GLY A 526 15.66 -7.00 -23.85
C GLY A 526 15.65 -7.16 -22.32
N LEU A 527 14.48 -7.14 -21.68
CA LEU A 527 14.37 -7.29 -20.22
C LEU A 527 14.77 -8.69 -19.76
N THR A 528 15.39 -8.82 -18.59
CA THR A 528 15.69 -10.14 -18.00
C THR A 528 14.43 -10.78 -17.38
N PRO A 529 14.39 -12.11 -17.21
CA PRO A 529 13.32 -12.77 -16.47
C PRO A 529 13.16 -12.20 -15.04
N ASP A 530 14.27 -11.88 -14.37
CA ASP A 530 14.26 -11.33 -13.01
C ASP A 530 13.65 -9.92 -12.95
N GLN A 531 13.89 -9.09 -13.96
CA GLN A 531 13.22 -7.78 -14.10
C GLN A 531 11.71 -7.95 -14.35
N VAL A 532 11.31 -8.93 -15.15
CA VAL A 532 9.88 -9.27 -15.35
C VAL A 532 9.24 -9.80 -14.06
N VAL A 533 9.97 -10.58 -13.25
CA VAL A 533 9.53 -11.05 -11.92
C VAL A 533 9.37 -9.87 -10.96
N ALA A 534 10.32 -8.93 -10.92
CA ALA A 534 10.26 -7.73 -10.08
C ALA A 534 8.98 -6.91 -10.38
N ILE A 535 8.77 -6.51 -11.64
CA ILE A 535 7.56 -5.79 -12.08
C ILE A 535 6.26 -6.54 -11.74
N ALA A 536 6.30 -7.87 -11.73
CA ALA A 536 5.14 -8.71 -11.48
C ALA A 536 4.83 -8.96 -9.99
N SER A 537 5.79 -8.78 -9.08
CA SER A 537 5.71 -9.15 -7.66
C SER A 537 5.19 -8.03 -6.76
N HIS A 538 4.14 -7.34 -7.21
CA HIS A 538 3.47 -6.28 -6.48
C HIS A 538 1.95 -6.29 -6.73
N ASP A 539 1.20 -5.59 -5.88
CA ASP A 539 -0.24 -5.37 -6.09
C ASP A 539 -0.50 -4.72 -7.45
N GLY A 540 -1.24 -5.45 -8.30
CA GLY A 540 -1.50 -5.04 -9.67
C GLY A 540 -0.36 -5.29 -10.66
N GLY A 541 0.62 -6.17 -10.39
CA GLY A 541 1.75 -6.47 -11.28
C GLY A 541 1.37 -6.78 -12.75
N LYS A 542 0.20 -7.39 -13.01
CA LYS A 542 -0.37 -7.48 -14.38
C LYS A 542 -0.44 -6.13 -15.09
N GLN A 543 -0.98 -5.13 -14.40
CA GLN A 543 -1.16 -3.78 -14.93
C GLN A 543 0.19 -3.08 -15.11
N ALA A 544 1.17 -3.34 -14.26
CA ALA A 544 2.54 -2.86 -14.45
C ALA A 544 3.15 -3.48 -15.74
N LEU A 545 3.14 -4.81 -15.89
CA LEU A 545 3.63 -5.50 -17.10
C LEU A 545 2.93 -5.04 -18.40
N GLU A 546 1.60 -4.95 -18.41
CA GLU A 546 0.80 -4.46 -19.55
C GLU A 546 1.10 -2.98 -19.87
N THR A 547 1.63 -2.22 -18.90
CA THR A 547 2.03 -0.81 -19.09
C THR A 547 3.49 -0.68 -19.52
N VAL A 548 4.41 -1.49 -18.98
CA VAL A 548 5.81 -1.57 -19.43
C VAL A 548 5.88 -1.96 -20.90
N GLN A 549 5.15 -3.00 -21.33
CA GLN A 549 5.08 -3.39 -22.75
C GLN A 549 4.61 -2.23 -23.66
N ARG A 550 3.70 -1.38 -23.17
CA ARG A 550 3.12 -0.27 -23.94
C ARG A 550 4.00 0.97 -23.94
N LEU A 551 4.67 1.27 -22.82
CA LEU A 551 5.33 2.56 -22.58
C LEU A 551 6.86 2.50 -22.62
N LEU A 552 7.51 1.35 -22.39
CA LEU A 552 8.97 1.24 -22.42
C LEU A 552 9.56 1.79 -23.74
N PRO A 553 9.07 1.42 -24.95
CA PRO A 553 9.61 1.97 -26.19
C PRO A 553 9.47 3.50 -26.27
N VAL A 554 8.37 4.05 -25.77
CA VAL A 554 8.06 5.49 -25.80
C VAL A 554 8.94 6.26 -24.80
N LEU A 555 9.05 5.76 -23.57
CA LEU A 555 9.87 6.37 -22.51
C LEU A 555 11.36 6.36 -22.88
N CYS A 556 11.84 5.30 -23.53
CA CYS A 556 13.22 5.22 -24.00
C CYS A 556 13.50 6.13 -25.22
N GLN A 557 12.56 6.23 -26.17
CA GLN A 557 12.75 7.00 -27.41
C GLN A 557 12.50 8.49 -27.23
N ASP A 558 11.40 8.88 -26.58
CA ASP A 558 10.95 10.27 -26.49
C ASP A 558 11.50 11.00 -25.25
N HIS A 559 11.95 10.27 -24.22
CA HIS A 559 12.39 10.84 -22.93
C HIS A 559 13.77 10.34 -22.48
N GLY A 560 14.43 9.46 -23.25
CA GLY A 560 15.80 9.01 -23.01
C GLY A 560 16.01 8.11 -21.77
N LEU A 561 14.94 7.62 -21.14
CA LEU A 561 15.05 6.75 -19.96
C LEU A 561 15.62 5.38 -20.33
N THR A 562 16.43 4.78 -19.46
CA THR A 562 16.93 3.41 -19.69
C THR A 562 15.84 2.37 -19.38
N PRO A 563 15.93 1.14 -19.94
CA PRO A 563 15.05 0.04 -19.55
C PRO A 563 15.10 -0.23 -18.04
N ASP A 564 16.26 -0.11 -17.41
CA ASP A 564 16.42 -0.33 -15.96
C ASP A 564 15.71 0.75 -15.12
N GLN A 565 15.71 2.01 -15.57
CA GLN A 565 14.92 3.09 -14.96
C GLN A 565 13.42 2.83 -15.11
N VAL A 566 12.98 2.33 -16.27
CA VAL A 566 11.58 1.94 -16.49
C VAL A 566 11.18 0.74 -15.62
N VAL A 567 12.08 -0.23 -15.42
CA VAL A 567 11.89 -1.36 -14.49
C VAL A 567 11.79 -0.88 -13.04
N ALA A 568 12.67 0.04 -12.61
CA ALA A 568 12.63 0.62 -11.27
C ALA A 568 11.27 1.26 -10.97
N ILE A 569 10.82 2.21 -11.81
CA ILE A 569 9.50 2.87 -11.68
C ILE A 569 8.34 1.87 -11.68
N ALA A 570 8.48 0.74 -12.38
CA ALA A 570 7.44 -0.27 -12.53
C ALA A 570 7.36 -1.28 -11.37
N SER A 571 8.44 -1.46 -10.60
CA SER A 571 8.58 -2.51 -9.57
C SER A 571 8.13 -2.02 -8.18
N HIS A 572 6.93 -1.43 -8.12
CA HIS A 572 6.32 -0.88 -6.91
C HIS A 572 4.79 -1.05 -6.92
N GLY A 573 4.17 -0.87 -5.75
CA GLY A 573 2.73 -0.80 -5.56
C GLY A 573 2.09 0.26 -6.45
N GLY A 574 1.43 -0.20 -7.52
CA GLY A 574 0.83 0.67 -8.51
C GLY A 574 1.77 1.23 -9.58
N GLY A 575 2.91 0.59 -9.88
CA GLY A 575 3.91 1.04 -10.87
C GLY A 575 3.35 1.48 -12.24
N LYS A 576 2.24 0.89 -12.71
CA LYS A 576 1.47 1.43 -13.87
C LYS A 576 1.18 2.92 -13.76
N GLN A 577 0.66 3.34 -12.60
CA GLN A 577 0.29 4.73 -12.35
C GLN A 577 1.51 5.64 -12.27
N ALA A 578 2.65 5.15 -11.77
CA ALA A 578 3.91 5.86 -11.80
C ALA A 578 4.36 6.07 -13.26
N LEU A 579 4.45 5.02 -14.08
CA LEU A 579 4.80 5.11 -15.51
C LEU A 579 3.89 6.04 -16.31
N GLU A 580 2.57 5.91 -16.17
CA GLU A 580 1.58 6.80 -16.82
C GLU A 580 1.69 8.26 -16.34
N THR A 581 2.28 8.50 -15.17
CA THR A 581 2.53 9.85 -14.63
C THR A 581 3.88 10.40 -15.06
N VAL A 582 4.93 9.57 -15.11
CA VAL A 582 6.26 9.94 -15.64
C VAL A 582 6.14 10.36 -17.10
N GLN A 583 5.44 9.60 -17.94
CA GLN A 583 5.21 9.98 -19.35
C GLN A 583 4.52 11.35 -19.49
N ARG A 584 3.60 11.68 -18.58
CA ARG A 584 2.84 12.95 -18.63
C ARG A 584 3.61 14.13 -18.02
N LEU A 585 4.38 13.90 -16.94
CA LEU A 585 4.95 14.97 -16.13
C LEU A 585 6.46 15.16 -16.30
N LEU A 586 7.23 14.16 -16.77
CA LEU A 586 8.68 14.32 -16.97
C LEU A 586 9.00 15.53 -17.87
N PRO A 587 8.38 15.73 -19.05
CA PRO A 587 8.67 16.92 -19.86
C PRO A 587 8.38 18.24 -19.14
N VAL A 588 7.32 18.27 -18.32
CA VAL A 588 6.88 19.47 -17.58
C VAL A 588 7.82 19.77 -16.41
N LEU A 589 8.16 18.76 -15.61
CA LEU A 589 9.08 18.90 -14.47
C LEU A 589 10.50 19.28 -14.92
N CYS A 590 10.97 18.77 -16.06
CA CYS A 590 12.25 19.16 -16.63
C CYS A 590 12.23 20.60 -17.20
N GLN A 591 11.16 21.01 -17.89
CA GLN A 591 11.09 22.33 -18.55
C GLN A 591 10.73 23.47 -17.60
N ASP A 592 9.71 23.30 -16.75
CA ASP A 592 9.16 24.37 -15.91
C ASP A 592 9.84 24.46 -14.54
N HIS A 593 10.49 23.39 -14.09
CA HIS A 593 11.09 23.29 -12.74
C HIS A 593 12.56 22.83 -12.73
N GLY A 594 13.14 22.47 -13.88
CA GLY A 594 14.57 22.14 -13.99
C GLY A 594 15.01 20.81 -13.40
N LEU A 595 14.09 19.88 -13.09
CA LEU A 595 14.46 18.54 -12.60
C LEU A 595 15.19 17.75 -13.69
N THR A 596 16.16 16.92 -13.31
CA THR A 596 16.75 15.92 -14.22
C THR A 596 15.82 14.70 -14.38
N PRO A 597 15.93 13.94 -15.48
CA PRO A 597 15.23 12.65 -15.62
C PRO A 597 15.52 11.70 -14.45
N ASP A 598 16.77 11.67 -13.95
CA ASP A 598 17.16 10.81 -12.83
C ASP A 598 16.48 11.21 -11.51
N GLN A 599 16.30 12.51 -11.25
CA GLN A 599 15.51 13.00 -10.10
C GLN A 599 14.02 12.62 -10.26
N VAL A 600 13.46 12.69 -11.47
CA VAL A 600 12.08 12.25 -11.75
C VAL A 600 11.95 10.73 -11.56
N VAL A 601 12.94 9.94 -11.96
CA VAL A 601 12.99 8.48 -11.75
C VAL A 601 13.07 8.16 -10.25
N ALA A 602 13.91 8.86 -9.49
CA ALA A 602 14.04 8.69 -8.04
C ALA A 602 12.69 8.92 -7.33
N ILE A 603 12.02 10.05 -7.59
CA ILE A 603 10.69 10.36 -7.02
C ILE A 603 9.61 9.33 -7.44
N ALA A 604 9.75 8.73 -8.62
CA ALA A 604 8.78 7.80 -9.17
C ALA A 604 8.95 6.34 -8.72
N SER A 605 10.15 5.94 -8.25
CA SER A 605 10.51 4.56 -7.90
C SER A 605 10.22 4.24 -6.43
N HIS A 606 8.99 4.51 -6.01
CA HIS A 606 8.48 4.31 -4.64
C HIS A 606 6.99 3.97 -4.65
N ASP A 607 6.49 3.43 -3.53
CA ASP A 607 5.07 3.09 -3.39
C ASP A 607 4.21 4.37 -3.41
N GLY A 608 3.46 4.52 -4.51
CA GLY A 608 2.70 5.72 -4.80
C GLY A 608 3.49 6.85 -5.48
N GLY A 609 4.61 6.59 -6.18
CA GLY A 609 5.42 7.59 -6.88
C GLY A 609 4.64 8.58 -7.78
N LYS A 610 3.52 8.17 -8.39
CA LYS A 610 2.55 9.07 -9.04
C LYS A 610 2.14 10.25 -8.13
N GLN A 611 1.76 9.95 -6.90
CA GLN A 611 1.30 10.93 -5.93
C GLN A 611 2.43 11.83 -5.46
N ALA A 612 3.66 11.33 -5.40
CA ALA A 612 4.85 12.15 -5.14
C ALA A 612 5.07 13.15 -6.29
N LEU A 613 5.14 12.69 -7.55
CA LEU A 613 5.29 13.57 -8.73
C LEU A 613 4.18 14.63 -8.84
N GLU A 614 2.91 14.25 -8.71
CA GLU A 614 1.76 15.18 -8.72
C GLU A 614 1.81 16.18 -7.55
N THR A 615 2.52 15.87 -6.47
CA THR A 615 2.71 16.76 -5.32
C THR A 615 3.93 17.66 -5.47
N VAL A 616 5.03 17.15 -6.05
CA VAL A 616 6.21 17.95 -6.40
C VAL A 616 5.82 19.05 -7.38
N GLN A 617 5.10 18.72 -8.47
CA GLN A 617 4.63 19.74 -9.44
C GLN A 617 3.79 20.84 -8.77
N ARG A 618 2.97 20.50 -7.78
CA ARG A 618 2.08 21.45 -7.09
C ARG A 618 2.80 22.26 -6.01
N LEU A 619 3.74 21.67 -5.28
CA LEU A 619 4.31 22.25 -4.05
C LEU A 619 5.73 22.77 -4.21
N LEU A 620 6.53 22.30 -5.19
CA LEU A 620 7.91 22.77 -5.38
C LEU A 620 8.00 24.30 -5.50
N PRO A 621 7.17 25.00 -6.31
CA PRO A 621 7.22 26.46 -6.37
C PRO A 621 6.98 27.14 -5.01
N VAL A 622 6.06 26.60 -4.21
CA VAL A 622 5.70 27.13 -2.88
C VAL A 622 6.79 26.86 -1.85
N LEU A 623 7.33 25.63 -1.81
CA LEU A 623 8.40 25.24 -0.89
C LEU A 623 9.70 26.02 -1.15
N CYS A 624 10.03 26.30 -2.41
CA CYS A 624 11.19 27.11 -2.76
C CYS A 624 10.98 28.61 -2.49
N GLN A 625 9.79 29.17 -2.78
CA GLN A 625 9.53 30.61 -2.64
C GLN A 625 9.20 31.04 -1.20
N ASP A 626 8.32 30.32 -0.51
CA ASP A 626 7.80 30.72 0.80
C ASP A 626 8.60 30.14 1.98
N HIS A 627 9.39 29.08 1.74
CA HIS A 627 10.17 28.38 2.77
C HIS A 627 11.67 28.23 2.46
N GLY A 628 12.12 28.71 1.30
CA GLY A 628 13.55 28.76 0.94
C GLY A 628 14.23 27.40 0.71
N LEU A 629 13.47 26.31 0.58
CA LEU A 629 14.04 24.98 0.33
C LEU A 629 14.66 24.90 -1.07
N THR A 630 15.76 24.14 -1.21
CA THR A 630 16.35 23.88 -2.53
C THR A 630 15.58 22.80 -3.29
N LEU A 631 15.76 22.76 -4.61
CA LEU A 631 15.20 21.70 -5.45
C LEU A 631 15.64 20.31 -4.96
N ASP A 632 16.91 20.12 -4.64
CA ASP A 632 17.45 18.84 -4.16
C ASP A 632 16.88 18.43 -2.81
N GLN A 633 16.60 19.39 -1.91
CA GLN A 633 15.89 19.12 -0.66
C GLN A 633 14.45 18.65 -0.91
N VAL A 634 13.74 19.27 -1.85
CA VAL A 634 12.38 18.85 -2.25
C VAL A 634 12.40 17.47 -2.91
N VAL A 635 13.39 17.17 -3.77
CA VAL A 635 13.59 15.84 -4.38
C VAL A 635 13.89 14.79 -3.31
N ALA A 636 14.75 15.08 -2.33
CA ALA A 636 15.07 14.16 -1.24
C ALA A 636 13.83 13.80 -0.41
N ILE A 637 13.02 14.78 -0.01
CA ILE A 637 11.76 14.54 0.72
C ILE A 637 10.74 13.73 -0.10
N ALA A 638 10.78 13.89 -1.43
CA ALA A 638 9.84 13.24 -2.35
C ALA A 638 10.22 11.80 -2.72
N SER A 639 11.51 11.44 -2.63
CA SER A 639 12.06 10.13 -3.05
C SER A 639 12.03 9.10 -1.93
N HIS A 640 10.85 8.91 -1.34
CA HIS A 640 10.57 7.97 -0.24
C HIS A 640 9.13 7.48 -0.27
N ASP A 641 8.86 6.36 0.41
CA ASP A 641 7.52 5.79 0.48
C ASP A 641 6.55 6.74 1.20
N GLY A 642 5.57 7.23 0.43
CA GLY A 642 4.65 8.26 0.87
C GLY A 642 5.19 9.69 0.82
N GLY A 643 6.22 10.00 0.02
CA GLY A 643 6.82 11.34 -0.13
C GLY A 643 5.83 12.49 -0.31
N LYS A 644 4.69 12.28 -0.98
CA LYS A 644 3.54 13.22 -0.98
C LYS A 644 3.16 13.71 0.42
N LYS A 645 2.96 12.77 1.34
CA LYS A 645 2.53 13.04 2.72
C LYS A 645 3.64 13.77 3.49
N ALA A 646 4.91 13.50 3.17
CA ALA A 646 6.05 14.21 3.73
C ALA A 646 6.06 15.67 3.26
N LEU A 647 6.00 15.94 1.94
CA LEU A 647 5.91 17.29 1.38
C LEU A 647 4.71 18.10 1.93
N GLU A 648 3.51 17.53 1.94
CA GLU A 648 2.30 18.15 2.51
C GLU A 648 2.42 18.41 4.03
N THR A 649 3.31 17.69 4.73
CA THR A 649 3.58 17.89 6.15
C THR A 649 4.70 18.90 6.39
N VAL A 650 5.74 18.93 5.54
CA VAL A 650 6.79 19.95 5.56
C VAL A 650 6.19 21.33 5.33
N GLN A 651 5.36 21.50 4.29
CA GLN A 651 4.65 22.76 4.02
C GLN A 651 3.85 23.26 5.24
N ARG A 652 3.21 22.34 5.98
CA ARG A 652 2.38 22.68 7.15
C ARG A 652 3.17 22.92 8.43
N LEU A 653 4.26 22.17 8.65
CA LEU A 653 4.96 22.13 9.93
C LEU A 653 6.32 22.83 9.94
N LEU A 654 6.98 23.06 8.80
CA LEU A 654 8.26 23.78 8.75
C LEU A 654 8.16 25.16 9.43
N PRO A 655 7.15 26.02 9.16
CA PRO A 655 7.04 27.30 9.86
C PRO A 655 6.92 27.14 11.39
N VAL A 656 6.15 26.14 11.86
CA VAL A 656 5.90 25.88 13.28
C VAL A 656 7.14 25.32 13.98
N LEU A 657 7.82 24.34 13.37
CA LEU A 657 9.04 23.74 13.90
C LEU A 657 10.20 24.76 13.98
N CYS A 658 10.29 25.67 13.02
CA CYS A 658 11.29 26.76 13.04
C CYS A 658 10.95 27.85 14.07
N GLN A 659 9.68 28.26 14.18
CA GLN A 659 9.26 29.38 15.05
C GLN A 659 9.11 28.98 16.53
N ASP A 660 8.41 27.87 16.80
CA ASP A 660 8.05 27.47 18.18
C ASP A 660 9.08 26.53 18.82
N HIS A 661 9.93 25.88 18.02
CA HIS A 661 10.90 24.88 18.49
C HIS A 661 12.35 25.15 18.05
N GLY A 662 12.61 26.21 17.28
CA GLY A 662 13.95 26.67 16.93
C GLY A 662 14.75 25.75 16.02
N LEU A 663 14.11 24.81 15.32
CA LEU A 663 14.78 23.94 14.35
C LEU A 663 15.15 24.70 13.07
N THR A 664 16.19 24.27 12.37
CA THR A 664 16.52 24.81 11.04
C THR A 664 15.71 24.13 9.93
N PRO A 665 15.52 24.78 8.76
CA PRO A 665 14.93 24.12 7.59
C PRO A 665 15.66 22.82 7.22
N ASP A 666 16.99 22.79 7.30
CA ASP A 666 17.80 21.60 6.99
C ASP A 666 17.55 20.45 7.97
N GLN A 667 17.35 20.75 9.26
CA GLN A 667 16.94 19.75 10.25
C GLN A 667 15.53 19.20 9.95
N VAL A 668 14.59 20.07 9.54
CA VAL A 668 13.24 19.65 9.11
C VAL A 668 13.29 18.79 7.85
N VAL A 669 14.14 19.13 6.88
CA VAL A 669 14.40 18.32 5.68
C VAL A 669 14.97 16.95 6.06
N ALA A 670 15.99 16.90 6.93
CA ALA A 670 16.60 15.64 7.36
C ALA A 670 15.60 14.69 8.06
N ILE A 671 14.65 15.22 8.84
CA ILE A 671 13.57 14.42 9.45
C ILE A 671 12.55 13.94 8.39
N ALA A 672 12.36 14.70 7.32
CA ALA A 672 11.37 14.44 6.29
C ALA A 672 11.85 13.49 5.17
N SER A 673 13.14 13.48 4.86
CA SER A 673 13.79 12.66 3.82
C SER A 673 14.05 11.21 4.27
N HIS A 674 13.00 10.54 4.77
CA HIS A 674 12.98 9.13 5.12
C HIS A 674 11.58 8.54 4.99
N ASP A 675 11.48 7.22 4.87
CA ASP A 675 10.19 6.53 4.82
C ASP A 675 9.39 6.77 6.11
N GLY A 676 8.18 7.33 5.94
CA GLY A 676 7.37 7.80 7.05
C GLY A 676 7.77 9.17 7.62
N GLY A 677 8.54 10.00 6.92
CA GLY A 677 8.97 11.35 7.37
C GLY A 677 7.83 12.24 7.90
N LYS A 678 6.62 12.16 7.31
CA LYS A 678 5.40 12.77 7.89
C LYS A 678 5.21 12.42 9.37
N GLN A 679 5.29 11.13 9.69
CA GLN A 679 5.08 10.61 11.04
C GLN A 679 6.22 10.99 11.98
N ALA A 680 7.45 11.12 11.47
CA ALA A 680 8.57 11.66 12.24
C ALA A 680 8.32 13.14 12.60
N LEU A 681 7.99 14.01 11.63
CA LEU A 681 7.68 15.43 11.86
C LEU A 681 6.53 15.65 12.86
N GLU A 682 5.39 14.97 12.68
CA GLU A 682 4.25 15.04 13.61
C GLU A 682 4.58 14.52 15.02
N THR A 683 5.61 13.68 15.14
CA THR A 683 6.09 13.15 16.43
C THR A 683 7.11 14.08 17.07
N VAL A 684 8.01 14.69 16.29
CA VAL A 684 8.95 15.72 16.75
C VAL A 684 8.19 16.92 17.30
N GLN A 685 7.20 17.45 16.58
CA GLN A 685 6.36 18.56 17.05
C GLN A 685 5.70 18.26 18.41
N ARG A 686 5.27 17.02 18.63
CA ARG A 686 4.60 16.59 19.87
C ARG A 686 5.57 16.28 21.02
N LEU A 687 6.74 15.70 20.73
CA LEU A 687 7.62 15.12 21.75
C LEU A 687 8.91 15.92 22.02
N LEU A 688 9.32 16.83 21.13
CA LEU A 688 10.50 17.67 21.35
C LEU A 688 10.39 18.50 22.63
N PRO A 689 9.27 19.18 22.95
CA PRO A 689 9.14 19.90 24.22
C PRO A 689 9.33 18.99 25.44
N VAL A 690 8.71 17.81 25.43
CA VAL A 690 8.77 16.82 26.53
C VAL A 690 10.20 16.27 26.71
N LEU A 691 10.83 15.84 25.61
CA LEU A 691 12.19 15.28 25.63
C LEU A 691 13.24 16.30 26.11
N CYS A 692 13.08 17.57 25.74
CA CYS A 692 13.98 18.63 26.16
C CYS A 692 13.71 19.09 27.61
N GLN A 693 12.45 19.26 28.02
CA GLN A 693 12.08 19.83 29.32
C GLN A 693 12.09 18.80 30.45
N ASP A 694 11.48 17.63 30.25
CA ASP A 694 11.28 16.62 31.30
C ASP A 694 12.43 15.58 31.37
N HIS A 695 13.22 15.46 30.29
CA HIS A 695 14.25 14.42 30.16
C HIS A 695 15.65 14.93 29.77
N GLY A 696 15.81 16.24 29.50
CA GLY A 696 17.11 16.88 29.30
C GLY A 696 17.88 16.47 28.04
N LEU A 697 17.19 16.03 26.98
CA LEU A 697 17.81 15.88 25.66
C LEU A 697 17.97 17.25 24.98
N THR A 698 18.93 17.37 24.06
CA THR A 698 19.03 18.55 23.18
C THR A 698 18.11 18.42 21.95
N PRO A 699 17.68 19.53 21.33
CA PRO A 699 16.97 19.49 20.05
C PRO A 699 17.74 18.69 18.99
N ASP A 700 19.07 18.83 18.92
CA ASP A 700 19.90 18.10 17.96
C ASP A 700 19.91 16.58 18.21
N GLN A 701 19.85 16.13 19.47
CA GLN A 701 19.67 14.71 19.80
C GLN A 701 18.30 14.20 19.36
N VAL A 702 17.23 15.00 19.55
CA VAL A 702 15.87 14.67 19.09
C VAL A 702 15.80 14.60 17.56
N VAL A 703 16.41 15.57 16.86
CA VAL A 703 16.55 15.57 15.39
C VAL A 703 17.33 14.34 14.93
N ALA A 704 18.48 14.03 15.55
CA ALA A 704 19.30 12.87 15.15
C ALA A 704 18.57 11.52 15.29
N ILE A 705 17.69 11.37 16.30
CA ILE A 705 16.81 10.18 16.43
C ILE A 705 15.72 10.18 15.36
N ALA A 706 15.18 11.35 15.01
CA ALA A 706 14.07 11.50 14.08
C ALA A 706 14.47 11.37 12.60
N SER A 707 15.66 11.84 12.23
CA SER A 707 16.27 11.73 10.89
C SER A 707 16.82 10.33 10.63
N ASN A 708 15.95 9.33 10.73
CA ASN A 708 16.21 7.93 10.44
C ASN A 708 14.91 7.23 10.01
N GLY A 709 15.03 6.14 9.25
CA GLY A 709 13.89 5.27 8.91
C GLY A 709 13.15 4.81 10.16
N GLY A 710 11.86 5.15 10.26
CA GLY A 710 11.05 4.85 11.45
C GLY A 710 11.29 5.74 12.67
N GLY A 711 11.88 6.94 12.52
CA GLY A 711 12.22 7.87 13.61
C GLY A 711 11.11 8.13 14.64
N LYS A 712 9.82 8.14 14.23
CA LYS A 712 8.68 8.15 15.18
C LYS A 712 8.76 7.04 16.23
N GLN A 713 9.00 5.80 15.80
CA GLN A 713 9.07 4.65 16.72
C GLN A 713 10.30 4.70 17.61
N ALA A 714 11.41 5.28 17.14
CA ALA A 714 12.57 5.52 17.96
C ALA A 714 12.27 6.55 19.06
N LEU A 715 11.70 7.71 18.71
CA LEU A 715 11.27 8.74 19.67
C LEU A 715 10.25 8.21 20.70
N GLU A 716 9.22 7.49 20.24
CA GLU A 716 8.19 6.92 21.13
C GLU A 716 8.78 5.85 22.08
N SER A 717 9.77 5.06 21.63
CA SER A 717 10.49 4.10 22.48
C SER A 717 11.45 4.77 23.47
N ILE A 718 12.08 5.88 23.08
CA ILE A 718 12.93 6.71 23.96
C ILE A 718 12.10 7.39 25.04
N VAL A 719 10.97 8.04 24.72
CA VAL A 719 10.05 8.60 25.72
C VAL A 719 9.54 7.52 26.67
N ALA A 720 9.17 6.34 26.16
CA ALA A 720 8.74 5.22 27.01
C ALA A 720 9.85 4.75 27.97
N GLN A 721 11.09 4.64 27.50
CA GLN A 721 12.25 4.26 28.32
C GLN A 721 12.59 5.33 29.37
N LEU A 722 12.54 6.62 29.03
CA LEU A 722 12.85 7.71 29.96
C LEU A 722 11.73 7.92 31.00
N SER A 723 10.47 7.67 30.62
CA SER A 723 9.32 7.68 31.53
C SER A 723 9.27 6.45 32.46
N ARG A 724 9.72 5.28 31.99
CA ARG A 724 9.71 4.01 32.73
C ARG A 724 10.93 3.16 32.32
N PRO A 725 12.08 3.33 33.00
CA PRO A 725 13.32 2.70 32.55
C PRO A 725 13.32 1.18 32.74
N ASP A 726 13.45 0.46 31.62
CA ASP A 726 13.77 -0.97 31.62
C ASP A 726 15.16 -1.20 32.27
N PRO A 727 15.32 -2.14 33.22
CA PRO A 727 16.59 -2.40 33.91
C PRO A 727 17.78 -2.68 32.98
N ALA A 728 17.57 -3.27 31.80
CA ALA A 728 18.65 -3.57 30.86
C ALA A 728 19.19 -2.32 30.15
N LEU A 729 18.38 -1.26 30.05
CA LEU A 729 18.76 0.03 29.47
C LEU A 729 19.02 1.12 30.54
N ALA A 730 18.59 0.92 31.78
CA ALA A 730 18.77 1.87 32.89
C ALA A 730 20.25 2.13 33.28
N ALA A 731 21.18 1.29 32.81
CA ALA A 731 22.62 1.46 33.00
C ALA A 731 23.30 2.34 31.92
N LEU A 732 22.57 2.76 30.89
CA LEU A 732 23.08 3.59 29.79
C LEU A 732 22.77 5.07 30.02
N THR A 733 23.68 5.97 29.63
CA THR A 733 23.42 7.42 29.66
C THR A 733 22.49 7.85 28.52
N ASN A 734 21.93 9.06 28.59
CA ASN A 734 21.13 9.63 27.50
C ASN A 734 21.87 9.56 26.15
N ASP A 735 23.17 9.88 26.09
CA ASP A 735 23.95 9.77 24.86
C ASP A 735 24.06 8.34 24.31
N HIS A 736 24.16 7.34 25.19
CA HIS A 736 24.15 5.92 24.79
C HIS A 736 22.78 5.49 24.27
N LEU A 737 21.68 5.97 24.88
CA LEU A 737 20.32 5.73 24.40
C LEU A 737 20.04 6.42 23.06
N VAL A 738 20.49 7.67 22.90
CA VAL A 738 20.42 8.44 21.64
C VAL A 738 21.23 7.73 20.56
N ALA A 739 22.50 7.40 20.81
CA ALA A 739 23.36 6.73 19.83
C ALA A 739 22.82 5.35 19.42
N LEU A 740 22.23 4.59 20.35
CA LEU A 740 21.58 3.31 20.07
C LEU A 740 20.32 3.48 19.20
N ALA A 741 19.52 4.51 19.46
CA ALA A 741 18.36 4.87 18.64
C ALA A 741 18.77 5.37 17.25
N CYS A 742 19.86 6.13 17.12
CA CYS A 742 20.42 6.54 15.82
C CYS A 742 21.19 5.42 15.08
N LEU A 743 21.43 4.27 15.72
CA LEU A 743 22.09 3.10 15.11
C LEU A 743 21.12 2.06 14.56
N GLY A 744 19.92 1.95 15.15
CA GLY A 744 18.92 0.96 14.70
C GLY A 744 17.53 1.15 15.31
N GLY A 745 17.19 2.38 15.69
CA GLY A 745 15.87 2.80 16.12
C GLY A 745 15.27 1.97 17.27
N ARG A 746 13.95 1.77 17.19
CA ARG A 746 13.23 0.90 18.12
C ARG A 746 13.72 -0.56 18.10
N PRO A 747 14.02 -1.20 16.95
CA PRO A 747 14.59 -2.55 16.93
C PRO A 747 15.86 -2.70 17.78
N ALA A 748 16.81 -1.76 17.71
CA ALA A 748 18.02 -1.80 18.51
C ALA A 748 17.75 -1.65 20.02
N LEU A 749 16.87 -0.72 20.40
CA LEU A 749 16.43 -0.56 21.79
C LEU A 749 15.75 -1.82 22.33
N ASP A 750 14.80 -2.38 21.58
CA ASP A 750 14.05 -3.58 21.97
C ASP A 750 14.92 -4.85 21.92
N ALA A 751 16.00 -4.88 21.13
CA ALA A 751 16.99 -5.95 21.11
C ALA A 751 17.85 -5.98 22.38
N VAL A 752 18.28 -4.81 22.88
CA VAL A 752 19.02 -4.70 24.14
C VAL A 752 18.11 -5.04 25.34
N LYS A 753 16.87 -4.51 25.39
CA LYS A 753 15.88 -4.87 26.44
C LYS A 753 15.65 -6.39 26.53
N LYS A 754 15.61 -7.08 25.38
CA LYS A 754 15.36 -8.54 25.29
C LYS A 754 16.63 -9.40 25.38
N GLY A 755 17.81 -8.80 25.51
CA GLY A 755 19.09 -9.53 25.58
C GLY A 755 19.39 -10.37 24.32
N LEU A 756 19.01 -9.89 23.13
CA LEU A 756 19.20 -10.65 21.88
C LEU A 756 20.70 -10.82 21.55
N PRO A 757 21.11 -11.88 20.80
CA PRO A 757 22.53 -12.21 20.59
C PRO A 757 23.41 -11.12 19.98
N HIS A 758 22.81 -10.16 19.25
CA HIS A 758 23.50 -9.03 18.62
C HIS A 758 23.53 -7.75 19.50
N ALA A 759 22.87 -7.73 20.65
CA ALA A 759 22.88 -6.59 21.57
C ALA A 759 24.29 -6.17 22.05
N PRO A 760 25.26 -7.08 22.33
CA PRO A 760 26.62 -6.68 22.70
C PRO A 760 27.36 -5.95 21.57
N GLU A 761 27.13 -6.33 20.32
CA GLU A 761 27.73 -5.68 19.14
C GLU A 761 27.13 -4.28 18.91
N LEU A 762 25.82 -4.11 19.12
CA LEU A 762 25.19 -2.78 19.12
C LEU A 762 25.79 -1.87 20.20
N ILE A 763 25.97 -2.37 21.43
CA ILE A 763 26.60 -1.62 22.52
C ILE A 763 28.06 -1.28 22.18
N ARG A 764 28.81 -2.18 21.55
CA ARG A 764 30.19 -1.90 21.07
C ARG A 764 30.22 -0.72 20.07
N ARG A 765 29.30 -0.70 19.10
CA ARG A 765 29.17 0.40 18.11
C ARG A 765 28.66 1.72 18.72
N VAL A 766 27.84 1.66 19.77
CA VAL A 766 27.47 2.84 20.56
C VAL A 766 28.69 3.43 21.25
N ASN A 767 29.48 2.58 21.90
CA ASN A 767 30.64 3.02 22.68
C ASN A 767 31.74 3.64 21.81
N SER A 768 31.98 3.15 20.58
CA SER A 768 32.94 3.79 19.66
C SER A 768 32.47 5.19 19.25
N ARG A 769 31.21 5.32 18.77
CA ARG A 769 30.60 6.61 18.37
C ARG A 769 30.59 7.67 19.48
N ILE A 770 30.53 7.25 20.73
CA ILE A 770 30.60 8.15 21.89
C ILE A 770 32.05 8.50 22.25
N GLY A 771 32.98 7.54 22.15
CA GLY A 771 34.41 7.80 22.24
C GLY A 771 34.88 8.83 21.20
N GLU A 772 34.50 8.62 19.94
CA GLU A 772 34.69 9.54 18.81
C GLU A 772 34.15 10.95 19.16
N ARG A 773 32.89 11.07 19.59
CA ARG A 773 32.29 12.36 20.02
C ARG A 773 32.97 13.02 21.21
N THR A 774 33.64 12.27 22.11
CA THR A 774 34.44 12.86 23.19
C THR A 774 35.83 13.31 22.75
N SER A 775 36.40 12.70 21.70
CA SER A 775 37.69 13.08 21.12
C SER A 775 37.58 14.27 20.15
N HIS A 776 36.48 14.36 19.36
CA HIS A 776 36.29 15.41 18.34
C HIS A 776 35.81 16.74 18.97
N ARG A 777 36.67 17.38 19.78
CA ARG A 777 36.50 18.76 20.27
C ARG A 777 37.55 19.72 19.70
N VAL A 778 37.41 20.05 18.42
CA VAL A 778 37.80 21.35 17.79
C VAL A 778 39.29 21.76 17.81
N ALA A 779 40.17 21.08 18.55
CA ALA A 779 41.56 21.49 18.74
C ALA A 779 42.51 21.10 17.59
N ASP A 780 42.29 19.95 16.96
CA ASP A 780 43.33 19.23 16.19
C ASP A 780 43.86 20.03 14.99
N TYR A 781 43.03 20.49 14.05
CA TYR A 781 43.53 21.13 12.81
C TYR A 781 44.39 22.37 13.08
N ALA A 782 43.89 23.30 13.91
CA ALA A 782 44.63 24.51 14.25
C ALA A 782 45.89 24.21 15.10
N GLN A 783 45.93 23.07 15.80
CA GLN A 783 47.10 22.63 16.56
C GLN A 783 48.13 21.90 15.68
N VAL A 784 47.69 21.14 14.67
CA VAL A 784 48.52 20.59 13.59
C VAL A 784 49.26 21.71 12.85
N VAL A 785 48.54 22.75 12.42
CA VAL A 785 49.11 23.90 11.72
C VAL A 785 50.17 24.61 12.59
N ARG A 786 49.85 24.98 13.83
CA ARG A 786 50.81 25.61 14.76
C ARG A 786 52.05 24.75 15.07
N VAL A 787 51.91 23.42 15.11
CA VAL A 787 53.04 22.51 15.29
C VAL A 787 53.91 22.46 14.02
N LEU A 788 53.32 22.48 12.83
CA LEU A 788 54.07 22.53 11.57
C LEU A 788 54.81 23.87 11.40
N GLU A 789 54.12 25.00 11.63
CA GLU A 789 54.71 26.35 11.65
C GLU A 789 55.91 26.43 12.60
N PHE A 790 55.76 25.89 13.83
CA PHE A 790 56.83 25.88 14.84
C PHE A 790 58.07 25.13 14.36
N PHE A 791 57.92 24.02 13.64
CA PHE A 791 59.04 23.27 13.07
C PHE A 791 59.67 23.99 11.86
N GLN A 792 58.85 24.60 10.99
CA GLN A 792 59.31 25.37 9.83
C GLN A 792 60.13 26.60 10.25
N CYS A 793 59.75 27.26 11.35
CA CYS A 793 60.44 28.45 11.87
C CYS A 793 61.51 28.14 12.93
N HIS A 794 61.83 26.87 13.23
CA HIS A 794 62.73 26.54 14.34
C HIS A 794 64.20 26.83 14.02
N SER A 795 64.83 27.74 14.79
CA SER A 795 66.24 28.12 14.63
C SER A 795 67.24 26.95 14.71
N HIS A 796 66.85 25.85 15.35
CA HIS A 796 67.61 24.61 15.42
C HIS A 796 66.68 23.40 15.23
N PRO A 797 66.50 22.88 14.00
CA PRO A 797 65.53 21.81 13.73
C PRO A 797 65.71 20.56 14.59
N ALA A 798 66.96 20.16 14.84
CA ALA A 798 67.29 18.96 15.63
C ALA A 798 66.83 18.98 17.10
N TYR A 799 66.38 20.13 17.62
CA TYR A 799 65.77 20.24 18.96
C TYR A 799 64.27 20.57 18.92
N ALA A 800 63.71 20.90 17.75
CA ALA A 800 62.31 21.30 17.58
C ALA A 800 61.31 20.26 18.12
N PHE A 801 61.65 18.97 18.01
CA PHE A 801 60.78 17.90 18.51
C PHE A 801 60.67 17.87 20.05
N ASP A 802 61.79 18.01 20.75
CA ASP A 802 61.80 17.99 22.22
C ASP A 802 61.28 19.32 22.79
N GLU A 803 61.55 20.44 22.13
CA GLU A 803 60.99 21.75 22.47
C GLU A 803 59.47 21.81 22.20
N ALA A 804 58.96 21.22 21.11
CA ALA A 804 57.53 21.16 20.82
C ALA A 804 56.73 20.36 21.86
N MET A 805 57.28 19.25 22.39
CA MET A 805 56.65 18.52 23.49
C MET A 805 56.45 19.40 24.72
N THR A 806 57.42 20.27 25.05
CA THR A 806 57.31 21.18 26.20
C THR A 806 56.41 22.39 25.92
N GLN A 807 56.51 22.99 24.73
CA GLN A 807 55.74 24.18 24.34
C GLN A 807 54.25 23.91 24.12
N PHE A 808 53.89 22.78 23.50
CA PHE A 808 52.50 22.41 23.23
C PHE A 808 51.91 21.45 24.27
N GLY A 809 52.66 21.11 25.33
CA GLY A 809 52.24 20.22 26.42
C GLY A 809 51.93 18.79 25.98
N MET A 810 52.51 18.34 24.86
CA MET A 810 52.19 17.06 24.23
C MET A 810 53.02 15.92 24.81
N SER A 811 52.41 14.74 24.91
CA SER A 811 53.17 13.50 25.07
C SER A 811 53.91 13.17 23.77
N ARG A 812 55.07 12.52 23.89
CA ARG A 812 55.83 11.98 22.76
C ARG A 812 54.98 11.17 21.78
N HIS A 813 54.03 10.39 22.30
CA HIS A 813 53.11 9.59 21.50
C HIS A 813 52.14 10.45 20.69
N GLY A 814 51.51 11.44 21.34
CA GLY A 814 50.58 12.36 20.68
C GLY A 814 51.25 13.20 19.58
N LEU A 815 52.47 13.69 19.82
CA LEU A 815 53.22 14.44 18.81
C LEU A 815 53.60 13.57 17.60
N VAL A 816 53.97 12.29 17.80
CA VAL A 816 54.22 11.34 16.70
C VAL A 816 52.94 11.03 15.93
N GLN A 817 51.81 10.79 16.59
CA GLN A 817 50.51 10.55 15.93
C GLN A 817 50.09 11.77 15.08
N LEU A 818 50.28 12.98 15.60
CA LEU A 818 50.03 14.22 14.87
C LEU A 818 50.88 14.31 13.59
N PHE A 819 52.19 14.05 13.68
CA PHE A 819 53.06 14.04 12.49
C PHE A 819 52.71 12.95 11.49
N ARG A 820 52.31 11.77 11.97
CA ARG A 820 51.90 10.64 11.13
C ARG A 820 50.63 10.95 10.32
N ARG A 821 49.64 11.62 10.92
CA ARG A 821 48.44 12.12 10.21
C ARG A 821 48.76 13.06 9.03
N VAL A 822 49.91 13.75 9.08
CA VAL A 822 50.38 14.63 7.98
C VAL A 822 51.56 14.04 7.18
N GLY A 823 51.72 12.72 7.15
CA GLY A 823 52.66 12.01 6.26
C GLY A 823 54.14 12.10 6.65
N VAL A 824 54.45 12.54 7.86
CA VAL A 824 55.82 12.66 8.41
C VAL A 824 56.11 11.47 9.32
N THR A 825 57.27 10.83 9.16
CA THR A 825 57.69 9.71 10.03
C THR A 825 58.19 10.20 11.39
N GLU A 826 58.21 9.32 12.40
CA GLU A 826 58.84 9.63 13.70
C GLU A 826 60.32 10.04 13.56
N PHE A 827 61.05 9.46 12.60
CA PHE A 827 62.46 9.78 12.38
C PHE A 827 62.62 11.20 11.81
N GLU A 828 61.88 11.55 10.76
CA GLU A 828 61.89 12.89 10.16
C GLU A 828 61.47 13.95 11.18
N ALA A 829 60.38 13.71 11.92
CA ALA A 829 59.94 14.57 13.01
C ALA A 829 61.03 14.76 14.08
N ARG A 830 61.69 13.68 14.54
CA ARG A 830 62.77 13.78 15.55
C ARG A 830 64.07 14.41 15.04
N CYS A 831 64.28 14.48 13.73
CA CYS A 831 65.35 15.26 13.10
C CYS A 831 64.95 16.73 12.82
N GLY A 832 63.69 17.11 13.07
CA GLY A 832 63.14 18.41 12.73
C GLY A 832 62.91 18.62 11.23
N THR A 833 62.90 17.56 10.43
CA THR A 833 62.76 17.64 8.97
C THR A 833 61.32 17.36 8.55
N LEU A 834 60.78 18.24 7.70
CA LEU A 834 59.45 18.08 7.09
C LEU A 834 59.62 17.80 5.60
N PRO A 835 59.22 16.60 5.09
CA PRO A 835 59.27 16.30 3.67
C PRO A 835 58.31 17.20 2.83
N PRO A 836 58.56 17.35 1.52
CA PRO A 836 57.70 18.12 0.62
C PRO A 836 56.23 17.66 0.67
N ALA A 837 55.28 18.59 0.49
CA ALA A 837 53.85 18.31 0.60
C ALA A 837 53.37 17.16 -0.32
N SER A 838 53.93 17.05 -1.53
CA SER A 838 53.68 15.95 -2.47
C SER A 838 54.10 14.59 -1.93
N GLN A 839 55.31 14.46 -1.38
CA GLN A 839 55.81 13.21 -0.79
C GLN A 839 55.01 12.80 0.45
N ARG A 840 54.57 13.79 1.25
CA ARG A 840 53.67 13.55 2.39
C ARG A 840 52.31 13.03 1.93
N TRP A 841 51.73 13.60 0.87
CA TRP A 841 50.48 13.10 0.28
C TRP A 841 50.59 11.70 -0.32
N ASP A 842 51.65 11.40 -1.09
CA ASP A 842 51.87 10.07 -1.66
C ASP A 842 51.98 8.98 -0.57
N ARG A 843 52.60 9.29 0.57
CA ARG A 843 52.65 8.39 1.73
C ARG A 843 51.28 8.21 2.40
N ILE A 844 50.51 9.28 2.57
CA ILE A 844 49.14 9.22 3.11
C ILE A 844 48.24 8.33 2.23
N LEU A 845 48.30 8.48 0.90
CA LEU A 845 47.51 7.69 -0.05
C LEU A 845 47.91 6.20 -0.07
N GLN A 846 49.19 5.89 0.15
CA GLN A 846 49.66 4.51 0.30
C GLN A 846 49.22 3.90 1.63
N ALA A 847 49.33 4.65 2.73
CA ALA A 847 49.02 4.20 4.08
C ALA A 847 47.51 4.05 4.36
N SER A 848 46.64 4.73 3.59
CA SER A 848 45.18 4.54 3.63
C SER A 848 44.68 3.35 2.81
N GLY A 849 45.56 2.68 2.04
CA GLY A 849 45.19 1.56 1.17
C GLY A 849 44.50 1.95 -0.14
N MET A 850 44.37 3.26 -0.44
CA MET A 850 43.75 3.78 -1.67
C MET A 850 44.65 3.52 -2.90
N LYS A 851 44.61 2.29 -3.42
CA LYS A 851 45.41 1.86 -4.58
C LYS A 851 45.09 2.69 -5.83
N ARG A 852 46.06 3.50 -6.25
CA ARG A 852 46.15 4.07 -7.59
C ARG A 852 46.01 2.95 -8.65
N ALA A 853 44.95 3.01 -9.45
CA ALA A 853 44.76 2.08 -10.55
C ALA A 853 45.94 2.20 -11.54
N LYS A 854 46.58 1.08 -11.88
CA LYS A 854 47.60 1.06 -12.95
C LYS A 854 46.89 1.26 -14.30
N PRO A 855 47.28 2.25 -15.11
CA PRO A 855 46.69 2.43 -16.43
C PRO A 855 47.13 1.30 -17.37
N SER A 856 46.18 0.66 -18.03
CA SER A 856 46.43 -0.15 -19.22
C SER A 856 46.88 0.76 -20.36
N PRO A 857 47.90 0.39 -21.17
CA PRO A 857 48.56 1.32 -22.08
C PRO A 857 47.82 1.48 -23.44
N THR A 858 46.56 1.93 -23.43
CA THR A 858 45.84 2.29 -24.67
C THR A 858 44.79 3.39 -24.45
N SER A 859 44.65 4.26 -25.46
CA SER A 859 43.79 5.44 -25.52
C SER A 859 44.23 6.62 -24.64
N ALA A 860 44.24 7.82 -25.24
CA ALA A 860 44.72 9.05 -24.60
C ALA A 860 43.68 10.16 -24.72
N GLN A 861 43.06 10.53 -23.59
CA GLN A 861 42.49 11.85 -23.32
C GLN A 861 42.10 11.91 -21.83
N THR A 862 42.94 12.58 -21.02
CA THR A 862 42.69 12.82 -19.59
C THR A 862 43.20 14.22 -19.22
N PRO A 863 42.38 15.10 -18.62
CA PRO A 863 42.86 16.27 -17.88
C PRO A 863 43.40 15.88 -16.49
N ASP A 864 43.74 16.91 -15.71
CA ASP A 864 43.76 16.94 -14.23
C ASP A 864 44.97 16.45 -13.40
N GLN A 865 46.10 16.04 -13.99
CA GLN A 865 47.36 16.04 -13.19
C GLN A 865 47.86 17.47 -12.86
N ALA A 866 47.58 18.46 -13.71
CA ALA A 866 48.00 19.84 -13.48
C ALA A 866 47.18 20.54 -12.38
N SER A 867 45.87 20.26 -12.31
CA SER A 867 44.94 20.89 -11.36
C SER A 867 45.21 20.47 -9.91
N LEU A 868 45.54 19.20 -9.69
CA LEU A 868 45.89 18.68 -8.36
C LEU A 868 47.22 19.26 -7.84
N HIS A 869 48.21 19.47 -8.72
CA HIS A 869 49.42 20.23 -8.35
C HIS A 869 49.10 21.70 -8.07
N ALA A 870 48.33 22.38 -8.95
CA ALA A 870 47.93 23.76 -8.72
C ALA A 870 47.12 23.98 -7.43
N PHE A 871 46.37 22.96 -6.98
CA PHE A 871 45.66 22.95 -5.70
C PHE A 871 46.64 22.82 -4.51
N ALA A 872 47.59 21.88 -4.57
CA ALA A 872 48.63 21.74 -3.55
C ALA A 872 49.49 23.01 -3.43
N ASP A 873 49.95 23.54 -4.56
CA ASP A 873 50.72 24.79 -4.66
C ASP A 873 49.92 26.02 -4.21
N SER A 874 48.59 25.92 -4.07
CA SER A 874 47.73 26.98 -3.53
C SER A 874 47.48 26.85 -2.03
N LEU A 875 47.43 25.62 -1.52
CA LEU A 875 47.39 25.36 -0.08
C LEU A 875 48.68 25.86 0.61
N GLU A 876 49.83 25.72 -0.07
CA GLU A 876 51.12 26.21 0.43
C GLU A 876 51.19 27.75 0.47
N ARG A 877 50.58 28.44 -0.52
CA ARG A 877 50.51 29.91 -0.58
C ARG A 877 49.62 30.56 0.49
N ASP A 878 48.60 29.87 0.98
CA ASP A 878 47.74 30.38 2.07
C ASP A 878 48.37 30.19 3.46
N LEU A 879 49.45 29.39 3.58
CA LEU A 879 50.22 29.22 4.82
C LEU A 879 51.35 30.25 4.98
N ASP A 880 51.91 30.77 3.89
CA ASP A 880 53.01 31.76 3.89
C ASP A 880 52.54 33.23 4.13
N ALA A 881 51.27 33.46 4.47
CA ALA A 881 50.68 34.80 4.58
C ALA A 881 50.76 35.39 6.01
N PRO A 882 51.60 36.42 6.27
CA PRO A 882 51.72 37.01 7.61
C PRO A 882 50.47 37.82 8.00
N SER A 883 49.85 37.46 9.12
CA SER A 883 48.67 38.15 9.65
C SER A 883 49.01 39.55 10.25
N PRO A 884 48.25 40.61 9.93
CA PRO A 884 48.46 41.93 10.50
C PRO A 884 47.97 42.03 11.97
N MET A 885 48.77 42.66 12.83
CA MET A 885 48.42 42.93 14.23
C MET A 885 47.46 44.13 14.40
N HIS A 886 46.95 44.29 15.62
CA HIS A 886 45.73 45.05 15.94
C HIS A 886 46.03 46.43 16.59
N GLU A 887 45.66 47.52 15.92
CA GLU A 887 45.54 48.91 16.42
C GLU A 887 44.61 49.69 15.45
N GLY A 888 43.94 50.81 15.79
CA GLY A 888 43.99 51.56 17.05
C GLY A 888 43.18 52.89 17.03
N ASP A 889 41.87 52.83 16.73
CA ASP A 889 40.85 53.89 17.00
C ASP A 889 40.94 55.25 16.22
N GLN A 890 39.89 56.08 16.38
CA GLN A 890 39.77 57.54 16.16
C GLN A 890 39.65 58.19 14.74
N THR A 891 38.38 58.35 14.33
CA THR A 891 37.72 59.61 13.86
C THR A 891 37.94 60.25 12.46
N ARG A 892 36.80 60.75 11.95
CA ARG A 892 36.58 61.96 11.10
C ARG A 892 36.90 61.97 9.58
N ALA A 893 35.84 61.64 8.83
CA ALA A 893 35.06 62.59 8.00
C ALA A 893 35.41 62.90 6.52
N SER A 894 34.35 62.79 5.70
CA SER A 894 34.02 63.61 4.53
C SER A 894 34.81 63.47 3.20
N SER A 895 34.16 62.88 2.20
CA SER A 895 33.91 63.63 0.94
C SER A 895 32.63 63.24 0.18
N ARG A 896 31.88 64.29 -0.16
CA ARG A 896 30.86 64.48 -1.23
C ARG A 896 31.01 63.50 -2.43
N LYS A 897 29.95 62.99 -3.08
CA LYS A 897 28.88 63.74 -3.80
C LYS A 897 27.69 62.86 -4.29
N ARG A 898 26.60 63.51 -4.75
CA ARG A 898 25.28 62.96 -5.20
C ARG A 898 25.21 62.37 -6.63
N SER A 899 24.08 61.66 -6.87
CA SER A 899 23.29 61.47 -8.12
C SER A 899 23.39 60.06 -8.77
N ARG A 900 22.32 59.39 -9.26
CA ARG A 900 21.19 59.74 -10.20
C ARG A 900 21.69 60.05 -11.63
N SER A 901 21.04 59.73 -12.76
CA SER A 901 19.72 59.14 -13.14
C SER A 901 19.73 58.90 -14.68
N ASP A 902 18.85 58.19 -15.42
CA ASP A 902 17.59 57.44 -15.19
C ASP A 902 17.22 56.51 -16.40
N ARG A 903 16.17 55.66 -16.29
CA ARG A 903 15.44 54.90 -17.37
C ARG A 903 16.20 53.82 -18.19
N ALA A 904 15.64 52.70 -18.69
CA ALA A 904 14.29 52.07 -18.81
C ALA A 904 13.43 52.28 -20.10
N VAL A 905 12.56 51.29 -20.40
CA VAL A 905 11.30 51.29 -21.23
C VAL A 905 11.33 50.73 -22.69
N THR A 906 10.47 49.70 -22.95
CA THR A 906 9.97 49.14 -24.25
C THR A 906 10.99 48.54 -25.25
N GLY A 907 10.65 47.65 -26.20
CA GLY A 907 9.35 47.13 -26.69
C GLY A 907 9.54 46.12 -27.86
N PRO A 908 8.48 45.56 -28.49
CA PRO A 908 8.55 44.17 -28.97
C PRO A 908 8.22 43.87 -30.47
N SER A 909 8.48 42.60 -30.83
CA SER A 909 7.74 41.73 -31.77
C SER A 909 8.02 41.69 -33.29
N ALA A 910 8.03 40.42 -33.77
CA ALA A 910 7.54 39.88 -35.05
C ALA A 910 8.29 40.11 -36.38
N GLN A 911 8.59 39.01 -37.09
CA GLN A 911 7.96 38.71 -38.40
C GLN A 911 8.09 37.22 -38.82
N GLN A 912 7.31 36.79 -39.81
CA GLN A 912 7.25 35.44 -40.39
C GLN A 912 7.72 35.43 -41.85
N SER A 913 8.13 34.27 -42.39
CA SER A 913 8.12 33.97 -43.84
C SER A 913 8.08 32.44 -44.10
N PHE A 914 7.79 32.00 -45.34
CA PHE A 914 7.19 30.68 -45.63
C PHE A 914 7.43 30.20 -47.09
N GLU A 915 8.02 29.01 -47.30
CA GLU A 915 7.94 28.06 -48.46
C GLU A 915 8.73 26.77 -48.08
N VAL A 916 8.50 25.49 -48.47
CA VAL A 916 7.56 24.74 -49.36
C VAL A 916 8.12 24.24 -50.72
N ARG A 917 8.80 23.06 -50.75
CA ARG A 917 8.59 21.97 -51.77
C ARG A 917 9.40 20.66 -51.58
N VAL A 918 8.75 19.62 -51.02
CA VAL A 918 8.41 18.29 -51.61
C VAL A 918 9.03 17.92 -53.00
N PRO A 919 9.39 16.65 -53.34
CA PRO A 919 9.75 15.44 -52.56
C PRO A 919 11.01 14.68 -53.10
N GLU A 920 11.33 13.50 -52.53
CA GLU A 920 11.74 12.33 -53.36
C GLU A 920 11.11 11.02 -52.83
N GLN A 921 10.75 10.10 -53.74
CA GLN A 921 10.11 8.80 -53.44
C GLN A 921 10.62 7.75 -54.44
N ARG A 922 10.88 6.51 -53.99
CA ARG A 922 11.01 5.34 -54.89
C ARG A 922 10.36 4.08 -54.33
N ASP A 923 9.42 3.58 -55.11
CA ASP A 923 8.76 2.27 -55.04
C ASP A 923 9.71 1.14 -55.53
N ALA A 924 9.47 -0.18 -55.40
CA ALA A 924 8.68 -1.02 -54.48
C ALA A 924 8.93 -2.53 -54.84
N LEU A 925 8.06 -3.43 -54.35
CA LEU A 925 7.67 -4.77 -54.89
C LEU A 925 8.36 -6.08 -54.41
N HIS A 926 7.52 -6.93 -53.79
CA HIS A 926 7.37 -8.40 -53.92
C HIS A 926 8.49 -9.42 -53.54
N LEU A 927 8.25 -10.18 -52.43
CA LEU A 927 7.84 -11.63 -52.35
C LEU A 927 8.58 -12.73 -53.18
N PRO A 928 8.50 -14.06 -52.84
CA PRO A 928 8.11 -14.77 -51.60
C PRO A 928 9.02 -16.02 -51.25
N LEU A 929 8.52 -16.98 -50.44
CA LEU A 929 8.94 -18.40 -50.27
C LEU A 929 10.27 -18.66 -49.49
N SER A 930 10.28 -19.20 -48.26
CA SER A 930 9.84 -20.51 -47.71
C SER A 930 10.88 -21.66 -47.81
N TRP A 931 11.23 -22.29 -46.67
CA TRP A 931 11.67 -23.70 -46.63
C TRP A 931 11.24 -24.43 -45.34
N ARG A 932 11.41 -25.76 -45.31
CA ARG A 932 10.81 -26.68 -44.33
C ARG A 932 11.80 -27.32 -43.34
N VAL A 933 11.25 -27.59 -42.16
CA VAL A 933 11.49 -28.75 -41.26
C VAL A 933 12.32 -29.92 -41.81
N LYS A 934 13.38 -30.30 -41.08
CA LYS A 934 13.85 -31.69 -40.77
C LYS A 934 14.78 -31.58 -39.53
N ARG A 935 14.50 -32.17 -38.37
CA ARG A 935 14.48 -33.61 -37.94
C ARG A 935 15.88 -34.26 -37.77
N PRO A 936 16.05 -35.22 -36.83
CA PRO A 936 16.99 -35.03 -35.72
C PRO A 936 18.10 -36.09 -35.63
N ARG A 937 18.93 -36.02 -34.57
CA ARG A 937 19.81 -37.11 -34.13
C ARG A 937 19.53 -37.56 -32.69
N THR A 938 19.32 -38.86 -32.53
CA THR A 938 19.50 -39.64 -31.29
C THR A 938 20.99 -40.08 -31.22
N ARG A 939 21.57 -40.58 -30.12
CA ARG A 939 21.12 -41.55 -29.09
C ARG A 939 21.94 -41.41 -27.77
N ILE A 940 21.37 -41.94 -26.68
CA ILE A 940 21.94 -42.85 -25.64
C ILE A 940 23.47 -42.78 -25.37
N GLY A 941 23.98 -42.63 -24.13
CA GLY A 941 23.32 -42.43 -22.82
C GLY A 941 23.89 -43.31 -21.68
N GLY A 942 23.64 -42.91 -20.43
CA GLY A 942 23.79 -43.74 -19.21
C GLY A 942 25.03 -43.47 -18.34
N GLY A 943 24.89 -43.62 -17.00
CA GLY A 943 26.00 -43.66 -16.05
C GLY A 943 25.91 -42.71 -14.85
N LEU A 944 25.11 -43.06 -13.83
CA LEU A 944 25.45 -42.76 -12.43
C LEU A 944 26.46 -43.85 -11.96
N PRO A 945 27.32 -43.63 -10.95
CA PRO A 945 26.87 -43.33 -9.58
C PRO A 945 27.69 -42.28 -8.79
N ASP A 946 27.08 -41.82 -7.70
CA ASP A 946 27.74 -41.36 -6.47
C ASP A 946 27.38 -42.40 -5.36
N PRO A 947 28.29 -42.75 -4.42
CA PRO A 947 28.23 -42.09 -3.09
C PRO A 947 29.58 -41.97 -2.34
N GLY A 948 29.71 -40.98 -1.44
CA GLY A 948 30.80 -41.00 -0.44
C GLY A 948 30.91 -39.83 0.56
N THR A 949 30.09 -39.80 1.62
CA THR A 949 30.36 -39.00 2.85
C THR A 949 31.11 -39.87 3.88
N PRO A 950 31.96 -39.29 4.77
CA PRO A 950 31.42 -38.85 6.08
C PRO A 950 32.15 -37.69 6.82
N ILE A 951 31.37 -36.86 7.51
CA ILE A 951 31.48 -36.39 8.92
C ILE A 951 32.78 -35.69 9.42
N ALA A 952 32.58 -34.63 10.23
CA ALA A 952 33.61 -33.76 10.83
C ALA A 952 34.18 -34.26 12.17
N ALA A 953 35.31 -33.67 12.61
CA ALA A 953 35.50 -33.12 13.97
C ALA A 953 36.81 -32.28 14.14
N ASP A 954 36.64 -31.04 14.62
CA ASP A 954 37.42 -30.26 15.60
C ASP A 954 38.97 -30.23 15.70
N LEU A 955 39.48 -28.98 15.70
CA LEU A 955 40.42 -28.35 16.65
C LEU A 955 41.68 -29.10 17.16
N ALA A 956 42.88 -28.53 16.89
CA ALA A 956 43.59 -27.64 17.84
C ALA A 956 45.09 -27.39 17.51
N ALA A 957 45.68 -26.42 18.21
CA ALA A 957 47.11 -26.28 18.58
C ALA A 957 48.21 -26.04 17.49
N SER A 958 48.52 -24.75 17.30
CA SER A 958 49.82 -24.13 17.63
C SER A 958 51.17 -24.80 17.25
N SER A 959 51.86 -24.13 16.31
CA SER A 959 53.23 -23.59 16.45
C SER A 959 54.47 -24.49 16.27
N THR A 960 55.57 -23.84 15.82
CA THR A 960 56.99 -24.29 15.80
C THR A 960 57.36 -25.35 14.73
N VAL A 961 58.55 -25.38 14.10
CA VAL A 961 59.76 -24.53 14.23
C VAL A 961 60.64 -24.55 12.96
N MET A 962 61.45 -23.49 12.77
CA MET A 962 62.68 -23.35 11.94
C MET A 962 62.70 -23.72 10.43
N TRP A 963 63.33 -22.84 9.63
CA TRP A 963 64.74 -23.02 9.25
C TRP A 963 65.45 -21.66 9.22
N GLU A 964 66.71 -21.61 9.64
CA GLU A 964 67.54 -20.39 9.64
C GLU A 964 68.36 -20.27 8.36
N GLN A 965 68.66 -19.04 7.95
CA GLN A 965 69.94 -18.72 7.30
C GLN A 965 70.26 -17.22 7.37
N ASP A 966 71.32 -16.87 8.10
CA ASP A 966 71.87 -15.52 8.18
C ASP A 966 72.74 -15.19 6.96
N ALA A 967 72.52 -14.01 6.36
CA ALA A 967 73.56 -13.20 5.72
C ALA A 967 73.00 -11.81 5.29
N ALA A 968 73.31 -10.76 6.05
CA ALA A 968 73.12 -9.37 5.59
C ALA A 968 74.22 -8.97 4.58
N PRO A 969 73.96 -7.97 3.72
CA PRO A 969 74.42 -6.63 4.09
C PRO A 969 73.37 -5.53 3.90
N PHE A 970 73.60 -4.39 4.56
CA PHE A 970 72.72 -3.21 4.55
C PHE A 970 72.53 -2.59 3.16
N ALA A 971 71.29 -2.22 2.82
CA ALA A 971 70.97 -1.26 1.78
C ALA A 971 69.68 -0.48 2.11
N GLY A 972 69.77 0.85 2.15
CA GLY A 972 68.64 1.79 1.99
C GLY A 972 67.44 1.67 2.94
N ALA A 973 67.53 2.22 4.15
CA ALA A 973 66.35 2.50 4.97
C ALA A 973 65.66 3.78 4.49
N ALA A 974 64.63 3.66 3.66
CA ALA A 974 63.71 4.73 3.25
C ALA A 974 62.33 4.16 2.89
N ASP A 975 61.27 4.90 3.24
CA ASP A 975 59.86 4.64 2.87
C ASP A 975 59.15 3.37 3.41
N ASP A 976 59.55 2.87 4.58
CA ASP A 976 58.62 2.09 5.44
C ASP A 976 57.75 3.05 6.27
N PHE A 977 56.71 3.62 5.64
CA PHE A 977 55.67 4.39 6.35
C PHE A 977 54.51 3.43 6.73
N PRO A 978 54.28 3.13 8.02
CA PRO A 978 53.32 2.09 8.42
C PRO A 978 51.87 2.50 8.15
N ALA A 979 51.05 1.54 7.70
CA ALA A 979 49.63 1.73 7.37
C ALA A 979 48.78 2.26 8.56
N PHE A 980 47.81 3.11 8.27
CA PHE A 980 46.99 3.79 9.27
C PHE A 980 46.12 2.84 10.10
N ASN A 981 45.89 3.20 11.37
CA ASN A 981 44.90 2.54 12.23
C ASN A 981 43.48 3.07 11.92
N GLU A 982 42.45 2.47 12.54
CA GLU A 982 41.05 2.85 12.29
C GLU A 982 40.74 4.32 12.65
N GLU A 983 41.42 4.88 13.66
CA GLU A 983 41.27 6.29 14.10
C GLU A 983 41.88 7.28 13.09
N GLU A 984 43.06 6.96 12.55
CA GLU A 984 43.77 7.75 11.53
C GLU A 984 43.04 7.67 10.17
N LEU A 985 42.46 6.53 9.83
CA LEU A 985 41.58 6.35 8.67
C LEU A 985 40.28 7.15 8.81
N ALA A 986 39.61 7.11 9.98
CA ALA A 986 38.41 7.90 10.22
C ALA A 986 38.68 9.40 10.10
N TRP A 987 39.78 9.89 10.69
CA TRP A 987 40.22 11.28 10.59
C TRP A 987 40.52 11.73 9.14
N LEU A 988 41.11 10.86 8.32
CA LEU A 988 41.31 11.13 6.89
C LEU A 988 40.02 11.19 6.08
N MET A 989 39.01 10.40 6.45
CA MET A 989 37.70 10.39 5.79
C MET A 989 36.83 11.62 6.13
N GLU A 990 37.13 12.35 7.22
CA GLU A 990 36.54 13.68 7.48
C GLU A 990 37.14 14.80 6.61
N LEU A 991 38.38 14.63 6.13
CA LEU A 991 39.14 15.69 5.43
C LEU A 991 39.03 15.63 3.89
N LEU A 992 38.58 14.52 3.33
CA LEU A 992 38.37 14.39 1.88
C LEU A 992 36.97 14.93 1.49
N PRO A 993 36.86 15.79 0.45
CA PRO A 993 35.55 16.28 0.01
C PRO A 993 34.69 15.11 -0.51
N GLN A 994 33.56 14.88 0.16
CA GLN A 994 32.57 13.85 -0.13
C GLN A 994 32.05 13.95 -1.58
N SER A 995 32.65 13.17 -2.47
CA SER A 995 32.49 13.28 -3.93
C SER A 995 31.88 12.01 -4.52
N GLY A 996 30.56 11.92 -4.42
CA GLY A 996 29.74 11.01 -5.24
C GLY A 996 29.54 9.59 -4.68
N SER A 997 28.30 9.32 -4.28
CA SER A 997 27.62 8.02 -4.14
C SER A 997 28.38 6.76 -4.62
N VAL A 998 28.73 5.89 -3.65
CA VAL A 998 28.65 4.43 -3.83
C VAL A 998 28.03 3.82 -2.57
N GLY A 999 26.81 3.31 -2.67
CA GLY A 999 26.20 2.51 -1.61
C GLY A 999 26.81 1.11 -1.56
N GLY A 1000 27.41 0.75 -0.42
CA GLY A 1000 27.96 -0.58 -0.14
C GLY A 1000 27.53 -1.04 1.24
N THR A 1001 26.91 -2.21 1.33
CA THR A 1001 26.28 -2.77 2.53
C THR A 1001 27.27 -3.23 3.60
N ILE A 1002 27.02 -2.84 4.85
CA ILE A 1002 27.18 -3.65 6.08
C ILE A 1002 25.99 -3.35 7.00
#